data_AF-A0A1Z5JUJ5-F1
#
_entry.id   AF-A0A1Z5JUJ5-F1
#
_cell.length_a   1.000
_cell.length_b   1.000
_cell.length_c   1.000
_cell.angle_alpha   90.00
_cell.angle_beta   90.00
_cell.angle_gamma   90.00
#
_symmetry.space_group_name_H-M   'P 1'
#
loop_
_entity.id
_entity.type
_entity.pdbx_description
1 polymer ?
#
loop_
_entity_poly.entity_id
_entity_poly.type
_entity_poly.pdbx_seq_one_letter_code
_entity_poly.pdbx_strand_id
1 'polypeptide(L)'
;MITVDEGTIQELRDVGLSLIDIPSSASIPAKAFSSAQQTFQNPHNLPLIPHDADSAHVTGYHPAGGSMSRYNLFREGFVWSDEGRMNSIDHSSDFAVTTRPLEDLLHLVAQSVLRAMEQHLHLPLNWFETTMGPTRHCSQWHLKRFVATNEDPSQKQSHWLPAHTDPSLISIVIHDRTDVQEGGYGLEYRNSALSKWVSVLQSGHAVAIVMIGSVLSQITGQYFPACRHRVLQQPGERMAATLFLRPVLTARLHVPPSPLLQQINEKHSSIMTFEQWSRRVAQNYQNGKSHQKKKNQRTSEPLVVSPETDLRHYHDEHTNLALLSCYPPLRGAEKYLGGESGQNGKIYVIPGHATQVLCIDPTVEPPILTLIGPEFQGKYKWLRSVQFPSGIIIGIPCHASSLLRIDPHTESISTLTWDHSDPLAPDPNLQWKWHGGQISPIDGCLYCIPQRAESVLKFDPVTEQVSFLGGPFPGRNKWYGGLLGRNDGAIYAIHQCHSSVLKIDPSDQTCSLHGDFPTGGYKWHGGVVAPNGVIYGIPSHADRVLKVIPGLQPKIHTIGGVLRSGSHRTDGKYKYLGGAVGADGKVYFFPSDSDFVLQVDPSTDTCREVGPNLRDIEKSHNNKWQNGFTASDGTIYGIPLKGNSVLRIRTRGDGSEPEVSVVGGPFPGLNHWEGGVMGADGAMFCMPLNRDQVLRIRHIPSN
;
A
#
# COMPACT_ATOMS: atom_id res chain seq x y z
N MET A 1 41.86 14.13 13.30
CA MET A 1 40.84 13.11 13.63
C MET A 1 39.51 13.84 13.73
N ILE A 2 38.45 13.29 13.14
CA ILE A 2 37.10 13.81 13.30
C ILE A 2 36.53 13.14 14.54
N THR A 3 36.29 13.94 15.58
CA THR A 3 35.71 13.47 16.84
C THR A 3 34.20 13.43 16.67
N VAL A 4 33.60 12.28 16.97
CA VAL A 4 32.15 12.09 17.00
C VAL A 4 31.82 11.80 18.45
N ASP A 5 31.07 12.71 19.08
CA ASP A 5 30.67 12.56 20.47
C ASP A 5 29.36 11.77 20.60
N GLU A 6 29.02 11.44 21.83
CA GLU A 6 27.79 10.72 22.16
C GLU A 6 26.53 11.52 21.81
N GLY A 7 26.60 12.85 21.88
CA GLY A 7 25.49 13.73 21.48
C GLY A 7 25.13 13.57 20.01
N THR A 8 26.13 13.48 19.14
CA THR A 8 25.97 13.21 17.70
C THR A 8 25.29 11.86 17.46
N ILE A 9 25.68 10.82 18.21
CA ILE A 9 25.07 9.50 18.10
C ILE A 9 23.62 9.52 18.58
N GLN A 10 23.33 10.26 19.65
CA GLN A 10 21.98 10.41 20.18
C GLN A 10 21.07 11.19 19.21
N GLU A 11 21.54 12.23 18.53
CA GLU A 11 20.77 12.92 17.48
C GLU A 11 20.47 11.99 16.29
N LEU A 12 21.46 11.21 15.84
CA LEU A 12 21.26 10.20 14.80
C LEU A 12 20.26 9.13 15.22
N ARG A 13 20.22 8.75 16.50
CA ARG A 13 19.25 7.82 17.07
C ARG A 13 17.84 8.43 17.13
N ASP A 14 17.71 9.70 17.48
CA ASP A 14 16.40 10.32 17.70
C ASP A 14 15.71 10.68 16.40
N VAL A 15 16.44 11.26 15.45
CA VAL A 15 15.86 11.83 14.21
C VAL A 15 16.52 11.37 12.92
N GLY A 16 17.54 10.51 13.00
CA GLY A 16 18.20 9.95 11.82
C GLY A 16 19.15 10.91 11.11
N LEU A 17 19.38 12.11 11.65
CA LEU A 17 20.24 13.13 11.05
C LEU A 17 21.04 13.85 12.14
N SER A 18 22.32 14.08 11.90
CA SER A 18 23.18 14.92 12.73
C SER A 18 24.19 15.68 11.87
N LEU A 19 24.73 16.76 12.43
CA LEU A 19 25.75 17.58 11.80
C LEU A 19 27.10 17.35 12.46
N ILE A 20 28.16 17.26 11.65
CA ILE A 20 29.52 17.08 12.13
C ILE A 20 30.39 18.17 11.53
N ASP A 21 31.07 18.91 12.40
CA ASP A 21 32.04 19.90 11.98
C ASP A 21 33.29 19.22 11.41
N ILE A 22 33.69 19.67 10.23
CA ILE A 22 34.88 19.20 9.55
C ILE A 22 36.01 20.19 9.87
N PRO A 23 37.13 19.72 10.46
CA PRO A 23 38.29 20.58 10.72
C PRO A 23 38.72 21.31 9.45
N SER A 24 39.07 22.59 9.58
CA SER A 24 39.33 23.59 8.53
C SER A 24 40.18 23.05 7.37
N SER A 25 39.51 22.36 6.47
CA SER A 25 40.01 21.82 5.21
C SER A 25 39.18 22.41 4.08
N ALA A 26 38.68 23.64 4.25
CA ALA A 26 37.80 24.36 3.33
C ALA A 26 38.30 24.35 1.87
N SER A 27 39.61 24.18 1.66
CA SER A 27 40.19 24.01 0.32
C SER A 27 39.79 22.70 -0.40
N ILE A 28 39.45 21.62 0.30
CA ILE A 28 39.16 20.31 -0.31
C ILE A 28 37.78 20.33 -0.99
N PRO A 29 36.64 20.58 -0.30
CA PRO A 29 35.35 20.68 -0.98
C PRO A 29 35.34 21.78 -2.04
N ALA A 30 35.94 22.95 -1.76
CA ALA A 30 36.01 24.04 -2.72
C ALA A 30 36.71 23.67 -4.04
N LYS A 31 37.83 22.94 -3.99
CA LYS A 31 38.54 22.49 -5.20
C LYS A 31 37.72 21.47 -5.99
N ALA A 32 37.13 20.49 -5.30
CA ALA A 32 36.30 19.47 -5.94
C ALA A 32 35.06 20.08 -6.63
N PHE A 33 34.36 20.99 -5.95
CA PHE A 33 33.20 21.68 -6.50
C PHE A 33 33.58 22.62 -7.65
N SER A 34 34.67 23.39 -7.52
CA SER A 34 35.15 24.25 -8.61
C SER A 34 35.50 23.45 -9.86
N SER A 35 36.18 22.32 -9.71
CA SER A 35 36.51 21.43 -10.82
C SER A 35 35.25 20.82 -11.43
N ALA A 36 34.32 20.33 -10.61
CA ALA A 36 33.03 19.83 -11.09
C ALA A 36 32.25 20.89 -11.90
N GLN A 37 32.23 22.14 -11.43
CA GLN A 37 31.56 23.24 -12.11
C GLN A 37 32.18 23.54 -13.48
N GLN A 38 33.51 23.49 -13.60
CA GLN A 38 34.20 23.59 -14.88
C GLN A 38 33.86 22.42 -15.81
N THR A 39 33.86 21.20 -15.29
CA THR A 39 33.51 20.00 -16.07
C THR A 39 32.05 20.06 -16.56
N PHE A 40 31.13 20.60 -15.76
CA PHE A 40 29.73 20.81 -16.16
C PHE A 40 29.55 21.87 -17.26
N GLN A 41 30.53 22.73 -17.55
CA GLN A 41 30.43 23.70 -18.65
C GLN A 41 30.63 23.05 -20.03
N ASN A 42 31.26 21.88 -20.10
CA ASN A 42 31.55 21.15 -21.34
C ASN A 42 31.13 19.68 -21.28
N PRO A 43 29.83 19.36 -21.08
CA PRO A 43 29.39 18.00 -20.79
C PRO A 43 29.43 17.05 -22.00
N HIS A 44 29.61 17.56 -23.22
CA HIS A 44 29.59 16.77 -24.46
C HIS A 44 30.70 15.73 -24.58
N ASN A 45 31.78 15.87 -23.81
CA ASN A 45 32.91 14.95 -23.81
C ASN A 45 32.85 13.92 -22.67
N LEU A 46 31.79 13.93 -21.86
CA LEU A 46 31.65 13.05 -20.70
C LEU A 46 31.00 11.71 -21.09
N PRO A 47 31.42 10.60 -20.47
CA PRO A 47 30.80 9.30 -20.68
C PRO A 47 29.41 9.30 -20.06
N LEU A 48 28.40 9.32 -20.93
CA LEU A 48 27.00 9.25 -20.55
C LEU A 48 26.66 7.89 -19.95
N ILE A 49 25.95 7.90 -18.83
CA ILE A 49 25.41 6.68 -18.26
C ILE A 49 24.30 6.15 -19.20
N PRO A 50 24.38 4.88 -19.65
CA PRO A 50 23.35 4.29 -20.51
C PRO A 50 21.96 4.35 -19.87
N HIS A 51 20.93 4.50 -20.69
CA HIS A 51 19.56 4.74 -20.22
C HIS A 51 18.93 3.51 -19.52
N ASP A 52 19.51 2.33 -19.72
CA ASP A 52 19.15 1.01 -19.18
C ASP A 52 20.09 0.53 -18.06
N ALA A 53 21.10 1.33 -17.70
CA ALA A 53 22.09 0.91 -16.73
C ALA A 53 21.52 0.77 -15.31
N ASP A 54 22.01 -0.24 -14.57
CA ASP A 54 21.61 -0.48 -13.19
C ASP A 54 22.10 0.65 -12.28
N SER A 55 21.15 1.49 -11.83
CA SER A 55 21.37 2.62 -10.93
C SER A 55 22.20 2.30 -9.67
N ALA A 56 22.29 1.03 -9.25
CA ALA A 56 23.08 0.62 -8.11
C ALA A 56 24.61 0.56 -8.37
N HIS A 57 25.06 0.42 -9.61
CA HIS A 57 26.48 0.17 -9.95
C HIS A 57 26.97 0.93 -11.20
N VAL A 58 26.40 2.10 -11.45
CA VAL A 58 26.77 2.98 -12.57
C VAL A 58 27.93 3.90 -12.24
N THR A 59 28.79 4.11 -13.25
CA THR A 59 29.76 5.20 -13.29
C THR A 59 29.56 6.03 -14.55
N GLY A 60 29.57 7.35 -14.42
CA GLY A 60 29.51 8.27 -15.55
C GLY A 60 28.77 9.56 -15.21
N TYR A 61 28.44 10.32 -16.25
CA TYR A 61 27.65 11.53 -16.18
C TYR A 61 26.20 11.28 -16.61
N HIS A 62 25.25 11.95 -15.95
CA HIS A 62 23.87 12.02 -16.42
C HIS A 62 23.40 13.48 -16.53
N PRO A 63 22.74 13.86 -17.63
CA PRO A 63 22.11 15.17 -17.73
C PRO A 63 20.84 15.23 -16.87
N ALA A 64 20.38 16.45 -16.57
CA ALA A 64 19.04 16.69 -16.06
C ALA A 64 17.97 16.28 -17.10
N GLY A 65 16.71 16.13 -16.69
CA GLY A 65 15.61 15.70 -17.57
C GLY A 65 15.08 14.29 -17.30
N GLY A 66 15.47 13.67 -16.19
CA GLY A 66 14.86 12.43 -15.70
C GLY A 66 15.47 11.14 -16.27
N SER A 67 16.67 11.22 -16.84
CA SER A 67 17.49 10.05 -17.20
C SER A 67 17.70 9.14 -15.98
N MET A 68 17.58 7.82 -16.17
CA MET A 68 17.61 6.74 -15.16
C MET A 68 16.54 6.80 -14.04
N SER A 69 16.05 7.98 -13.64
CA SER A 69 15.08 8.14 -12.56
C SER A 69 14.40 9.50 -12.57
N ARG A 70 13.13 9.56 -12.12
CA ARG A 70 12.40 10.81 -11.87
C ARG A 70 13.13 11.75 -10.89
N TYR A 71 14.04 11.23 -10.07
CA TYR A 71 14.87 12.02 -9.14
C TYR A 71 15.95 12.85 -9.86
N ASN A 72 16.23 12.59 -11.14
CA ASN A 72 17.18 13.34 -11.95
C ASN A 72 16.47 14.36 -12.86
N LEU A 73 15.20 14.68 -12.59
CA LEU A 73 14.43 15.64 -13.39
C LEU A 73 15.09 17.03 -13.37
N PHE A 74 15.54 17.49 -12.20
CA PHE A 74 16.09 18.84 -11.99
C PHE A 74 17.58 18.87 -11.65
N ARG A 75 18.28 17.73 -11.80
CA ARG A 75 19.70 17.64 -11.46
C ARG A 75 20.46 16.83 -12.50
N GLU A 76 21.61 17.34 -12.83
CA GLU A 76 22.66 16.61 -13.53
C GLU A 76 23.74 16.23 -12.53
N GLY A 77 24.60 15.30 -12.92
CA GLY A 77 25.74 15.00 -12.07
C GLY A 77 26.54 13.78 -12.46
N PHE A 78 27.64 13.65 -11.74
CA PHE A 78 28.55 12.53 -11.81
C PHE A 78 28.13 11.48 -10.78
N VAL A 79 28.17 10.22 -11.18
CA VAL A 79 27.97 9.07 -10.29
C VAL A 79 29.13 8.10 -10.49
N TRP A 80 29.68 7.52 -9.42
CA TRP A 80 30.70 6.47 -9.53
C TRP A 80 30.77 5.56 -8.30
N SER A 81 31.37 4.38 -8.50
CA SER A 81 31.83 3.47 -7.43
C SER A 81 33.37 3.42 -7.41
N ASP A 82 33.96 3.07 -6.27
CA ASP A 82 35.36 3.38 -5.92
C ASP A 82 36.42 2.37 -6.42
N GLU A 83 36.15 1.48 -7.36
CA GLU A 83 37.18 0.64 -8.02
C GLU A 83 38.04 1.41 -9.04
N GLY A 84 38.47 2.64 -8.71
CA GLY A 84 39.24 3.49 -9.62
C GLY A 84 38.44 4.07 -10.81
N ARG A 85 37.12 3.90 -10.82
CA ARG A 85 36.24 4.30 -11.93
C ARG A 85 36.02 5.82 -12.03
N MET A 86 36.44 6.61 -11.04
CA MET A 86 36.42 8.09 -11.17
C MET A 86 37.28 8.57 -12.34
N ASN A 87 38.41 7.90 -12.61
CA ASN A 87 39.30 8.20 -13.74
C ASN A 87 38.66 7.90 -15.10
N SER A 88 37.51 7.21 -15.12
CA SER A 88 36.74 6.96 -16.34
C SER A 88 35.64 7.98 -16.56
N ILE A 89 35.48 9.01 -15.72
CA ILE A 89 34.47 10.07 -15.89
C ILE A 89 35.04 11.24 -16.70
N ASP A 90 36.26 11.64 -16.41
CA ASP A 90 36.95 12.69 -17.12
C ASP A 90 38.40 12.25 -17.35
N HIS A 91 38.83 12.30 -18.60
CA HIS A 91 40.20 12.00 -19.00
C HIS A 91 41.14 13.19 -18.74
N SER A 92 40.59 14.38 -18.46
CA SER A 92 41.36 15.45 -17.86
C SER A 92 41.76 15.02 -16.44
N SER A 93 43.05 15.06 -16.14
CA SER A 93 43.59 14.63 -14.83
C SER A 93 42.99 15.39 -13.65
N ASP A 94 42.41 16.56 -13.89
CA ASP A 94 42.16 17.57 -12.86
C ASP A 94 40.90 17.28 -12.04
N PHE A 95 39.84 16.74 -12.66
CA PHE A 95 38.60 16.40 -11.93
C PHE A 95 38.81 15.26 -10.94
N ALA A 96 39.47 14.18 -11.37
CA ALA A 96 39.77 13.05 -10.50
C ALA A 96 40.77 13.45 -9.39
N VAL A 97 41.80 14.23 -9.71
CA VAL A 97 42.81 14.70 -8.73
C VAL A 97 42.20 15.60 -7.67
N THR A 98 41.26 16.48 -8.04
CA THR A 98 40.62 17.42 -7.10
C THR A 98 39.49 16.80 -6.29
N THR A 99 38.82 15.78 -6.83
CA THR A 99 37.69 15.11 -6.16
C THR A 99 38.16 13.99 -5.22
N ARG A 100 39.28 13.32 -5.48
CA ARG A 100 39.83 12.25 -4.61
C ARG A 100 40.04 12.67 -3.14
N PRO A 101 40.61 13.85 -2.83
CA PRO A 101 40.73 14.30 -1.44
C PRO A 101 39.37 14.50 -0.76
N LEU A 102 38.33 14.91 -1.50
CA LEU A 102 36.97 14.99 -0.98
C LEU A 102 36.39 13.59 -0.71
N GLU A 103 36.73 12.62 -1.56
CA GLU A 103 36.35 11.21 -1.33
C GLU A 103 36.93 10.67 -0.02
N ASP A 104 38.22 10.92 0.20
CA ASP A 104 38.95 10.48 1.39
C ASP A 104 38.42 11.17 2.65
N LEU A 105 38.11 12.46 2.55
CA LEU A 105 37.52 13.23 3.64
C LEU A 105 36.15 12.67 4.05
N LEU A 106 35.26 12.44 3.09
CA LEU A 106 33.91 11.93 3.37
C LEU A 106 33.96 10.48 3.88
N HIS A 107 34.89 9.64 3.41
CA HIS A 107 35.12 8.33 4.03
C HIS A 107 35.66 8.44 5.45
N LEU A 108 36.56 9.37 5.73
CA LEU A 108 37.07 9.58 7.07
C LEU A 108 35.95 9.97 8.03
N VAL A 109 35.03 10.85 7.62
CA VAL A 109 33.82 11.18 8.38
C VAL A 109 32.99 9.90 8.61
N ALA A 110 32.75 9.12 7.55
CA ALA A 110 31.95 7.90 7.63
C ALA A 110 32.52 6.88 8.62
N GLN A 111 33.83 6.65 8.55
CA GLN A 111 34.53 5.74 9.45
C GLN A 111 34.53 6.24 10.90
N SER A 112 34.69 7.55 11.12
CA SER A 112 34.55 8.15 12.45
C SER A 112 33.15 7.94 13.03
N VAL A 113 32.09 8.13 12.21
CA VAL A 113 30.70 7.90 12.64
C VAL A 113 30.45 6.43 12.95
N LEU A 114 30.87 5.51 12.07
CA LEU A 114 30.69 4.08 12.30
C LEU A 114 31.44 3.60 13.55
N ARG A 115 32.65 4.10 13.81
CA ARG A 115 33.39 3.77 15.04
C ARG A 115 32.69 4.28 16.30
N ALA A 116 32.14 5.49 16.27
CA ALA A 116 31.35 5.99 17.39
C ALA A 116 30.07 5.18 17.59
N MET A 117 29.40 4.75 16.51
CA MET A 117 28.27 3.82 16.59
C MET A 117 28.66 2.44 17.12
N GLU A 118 29.83 1.92 16.74
CA GLU A 118 30.36 0.66 17.28
C GLU A 118 30.57 0.76 18.79
N GLN A 119 31.17 1.85 19.27
CA GLN A 119 31.35 2.12 20.69
C GLN A 119 30.02 2.22 21.41
N HIS A 120 29.07 3.02 20.90
CA HIS A 120 27.72 3.17 21.44
C HIS A 120 26.99 1.84 21.55
N LEU A 121 27.04 1.03 20.49
CA LEU A 121 26.41 -0.27 20.44
C LEU A 121 27.20 -1.37 21.17
N HIS A 122 28.34 -1.06 21.80
CA HIS A 122 29.24 -2.04 22.41
C HIS A 122 29.66 -3.17 21.44
N LEU A 123 29.90 -2.85 20.17
CA LEU A 123 30.36 -3.77 19.15
C LEU A 123 31.89 -3.89 19.15
N PRO A 124 32.46 -5.00 18.61
CA PRO A 124 33.88 -5.08 18.34
C PRO A 124 34.36 -3.93 17.45
N LEU A 125 35.59 -3.47 17.68
CA LEU A 125 36.20 -2.41 16.86
C LEU A 125 36.25 -2.83 15.38
N ASN A 126 35.83 -1.95 14.48
CA ASN A 126 35.73 -2.17 13.03
C ASN A 126 34.74 -3.29 12.64
N TRP A 127 33.71 -3.54 13.46
CA TRP A 127 32.66 -4.50 13.12
C TRP A 127 32.01 -4.20 11.76
N PHE A 128 31.66 -2.95 11.47
CA PHE A 128 31.02 -2.62 10.19
C PHE A 128 31.95 -2.88 9.00
N GLU A 129 33.24 -2.53 9.11
CA GLU A 129 34.19 -2.80 8.03
C GLU A 129 34.46 -4.30 7.84
N THR A 130 34.48 -5.07 8.93
CA THR A 130 34.73 -6.52 8.88
C THR A 130 33.52 -7.29 8.36
N THR A 131 32.32 -6.87 8.74
CA THR A 131 31.08 -7.63 8.54
C THR A 131 30.25 -7.12 7.36
N MET A 132 30.33 -5.82 7.07
CA MET A 132 29.61 -5.18 5.98
C MET A 132 30.54 -4.65 4.88
N GLY A 133 31.84 -4.52 5.17
CA GLY A 133 32.83 -3.96 4.26
C GLY A 133 33.71 -4.98 3.50
N PRO A 134 34.80 -4.53 2.85
CA PRO A 134 35.32 -3.16 2.89
C PRO A 134 34.34 -2.15 2.27
N THR A 135 33.81 -1.23 3.08
CA THR A 135 32.69 -0.38 2.65
C THR A 135 33.12 0.66 1.62
N ARG A 136 34.40 1.04 1.65
CA ARG A 136 35.01 1.91 0.63
C ARG A 136 34.67 1.37 -0.76
N HIS A 137 34.98 0.08 -1.00
CA HIS A 137 34.97 -0.66 -2.28
C HIS A 137 33.61 -0.89 -2.95
N CYS A 138 32.53 -0.53 -2.28
CA CYS A 138 31.17 -0.78 -2.74
C CYS A 138 30.25 0.43 -2.55
N SER A 139 30.76 1.51 -1.97
CA SER A 139 30.02 2.75 -1.77
C SER A 139 29.77 3.47 -3.10
N GLN A 140 28.72 4.29 -3.12
CA GLN A 140 28.35 5.05 -4.30
C GLN A 140 28.53 6.54 -4.04
N TRP A 141 29.06 7.24 -5.03
CA TRP A 141 29.37 8.64 -4.97
C TRP A 141 28.53 9.43 -5.93
N HIS A 142 28.00 10.55 -5.48
CA HIS A 142 27.23 11.48 -6.29
C HIS A 142 27.80 12.88 -6.10
N LEU A 143 28.15 13.54 -7.19
CA LEU A 143 28.41 14.98 -7.22
C LEU A 143 27.43 15.60 -8.19
N LYS A 144 26.42 16.30 -7.65
CA LYS A 144 25.24 16.72 -8.41
C LYS A 144 25.01 18.21 -8.32
N ARG A 145 24.69 18.79 -9.47
CA ARG A 145 24.21 20.16 -9.61
C ARG A 145 22.72 20.15 -9.92
N PHE A 146 21.96 20.85 -9.10
CA PHE A 146 20.58 21.20 -9.42
C PHE A 146 20.59 22.47 -10.26
N VAL A 147 19.95 22.38 -11.42
CA VAL A 147 19.88 23.48 -12.38
C VAL A 147 18.49 24.09 -12.28
N ALA A 148 18.43 25.40 -12.10
CA ALA A 148 17.17 26.12 -12.16
C ALA A 148 16.60 25.99 -13.58
N THR A 149 15.42 25.38 -13.72
CA THR A 149 14.71 25.35 -14.99
C THR A 149 14.08 26.71 -15.24
N ASN A 150 14.21 27.27 -16.45
CA ASN A 150 13.49 28.47 -16.92
C ASN A 150 11.96 28.25 -17.04
N GLU A 151 11.41 27.25 -16.36
CA GLU A 151 9.99 26.93 -16.40
C GLU A 151 9.20 27.85 -15.47
N ASP A 152 8.07 28.32 -16.00
CA ASP A 152 7.09 29.20 -15.36
C ASP A 152 6.79 28.78 -13.89
N PRO A 153 6.96 29.67 -12.89
CA PRO A 153 6.66 29.44 -11.48
C PRO A 153 5.22 28.90 -11.20
N SER A 154 4.33 28.97 -12.19
CA SER A 154 2.97 28.41 -12.15
C SER A 154 2.91 26.87 -12.16
N GLN A 155 4.01 26.17 -12.52
CA GLN A 155 4.14 24.71 -12.45
C GLN A 155 4.51 24.18 -11.05
N LYS A 156 3.53 24.17 -10.17
CA LYS A 156 3.19 23.31 -9.00
C LYS A 156 4.15 22.27 -8.36
N GLN A 157 5.30 21.89 -8.90
CA GLN A 157 6.30 21.10 -8.16
C GLN A 157 7.21 22.03 -7.35
N SER A 158 7.03 22.05 -6.02
CA SER A 158 7.84 22.84 -5.07
C SER A 158 9.13 22.15 -4.62
N HIS A 159 9.49 21.02 -5.24
CA HIS A 159 10.57 20.15 -4.80
C HIS A 159 11.47 19.79 -5.98
N TRP A 160 12.75 20.11 -5.87
CA TRP A 160 13.80 19.59 -6.75
C TRP A 160 14.04 18.10 -6.55
N LEU A 161 13.81 17.59 -5.34
CA LEU A 161 13.91 16.17 -5.01
C LEU A 161 12.78 15.78 -4.04
N PRO A 162 11.84 14.90 -4.44
CA PRO A 162 10.74 14.50 -3.56
C PRO A 162 11.22 13.63 -2.38
N ALA A 163 10.37 13.48 -1.37
CA ALA A 163 10.67 12.75 -0.14
C ALA A 163 11.08 11.28 -0.39
N HIS A 164 12.24 10.88 0.12
CA HIS A 164 12.79 9.52 0.01
C HIS A 164 13.74 9.21 1.18
N THR A 165 14.30 7.99 1.21
CA THR A 165 15.35 7.53 2.14
C THR A 165 16.45 6.84 1.34
N ASP A 166 17.69 6.88 1.82
CA ASP A 166 18.82 6.34 1.09
C ASP A 166 19.05 4.84 1.33
N PRO A 167 19.43 4.07 0.30
CA PRO A 167 19.79 2.65 0.44
C PRO A 167 21.24 2.45 0.90
N SER A 168 21.60 3.07 2.01
CA SER A 168 22.95 3.07 2.61
C SER A 168 22.93 2.60 4.07
N LEU A 169 24.10 2.33 4.64
CA LEU A 169 24.29 2.31 6.09
C LEU A 169 24.12 3.75 6.60
N ILE A 170 24.96 4.66 6.09
CA ILE A 170 24.87 6.09 6.32
C ILE A 170 25.11 6.82 5.00
N SER A 171 24.53 8.01 4.87
CA SER A 171 24.83 8.96 3.80
C SER A 171 25.47 10.20 4.38
N ILE A 172 26.47 10.75 3.68
CA ILE A 172 27.13 11.99 4.09
C ILE A 172 27.02 13.00 2.97
N VAL A 173 26.52 14.19 3.29
CA VAL A 173 26.30 15.27 2.34
C VAL A 173 27.13 16.49 2.73
N ILE A 174 27.85 17.05 1.76
CA ILE A 174 28.46 18.38 1.86
C ILE A 174 27.85 19.24 0.75
N HIS A 175 27.44 20.46 1.10
CA HIS A 175 26.95 21.46 0.13
C HIS A 175 28.08 22.37 -0.33
N ASP A 176 28.00 22.81 -1.58
CA ASP A 176 28.91 23.80 -2.12
C ASP A 176 28.58 25.21 -1.59
N ARG A 177 29.03 25.49 -0.37
CA ARG A 177 28.99 26.82 0.27
C ARG A 177 30.31 27.03 1.00
N THR A 178 31.05 28.07 0.64
CA THR A 178 32.42 28.34 1.13
C THR A 178 32.49 28.50 2.64
N ASP A 179 31.50 29.15 3.23
CA ASP A 179 31.35 29.32 4.67
C ASP A 179 30.25 28.42 5.22
N VAL A 180 30.29 28.17 6.53
CA VAL A 180 29.16 27.59 7.25
C VAL A 180 28.05 28.63 7.28
N GLN A 181 26.91 28.28 6.69
CA GLN A 181 25.76 29.17 6.59
C GLN A 181 24.52 28.48 7.15
N GLU A 182 23.60 29.26 7.70
CA GLU A 182 22.32 28.76 8.18
C GLU A 182 21.51 28.10 7.05
N GLY A 183 20.73 27.08 7.41
CA GLY A 183 19.85 26.34 6.52
C GLY A 183 20.54 25.22 5.72
N GLY A 184 19.74 24.26 5.26
CA GLY A 184 20.19 23.07 4.54
C GLY A 184 20.36 23.25 3.04
N TYR A 185 20.46 24.49 2.57
CA TYR A 185 20.40 24.84 1.15
C TYR A 185 19.24 24.12 0.41
N GLY A 186 18.03 24.21 0.97
CA GLY A 186 16.82 23.52 0.50
C GLY A 186 16.64 22.06 0.96
N LEU A 187 17.63 21.45 1.60
CA LEU A 187 17.50 20.11 2.20
C LEU A 187 16.65 20.19 3.48
N GLU A 188 15.55 19.43 3.48
CA GLU A 188 14.71 19.22 4.64
C GLU A 188 14.65 17.74 4.98
N TYR A 189 14.62 17.44 6.27
CA TYR A 189 14.39 16.09 6.78
C TYR A 189 13.09 16.05 7.58
N ARG A 190 12.51 14.86 7.67
CA ARG A 190 11.33 14.60 8.48
C ARG A 190 11.80 14.34 9.91
N ASN A 191 11.70 15.37 10.76
CA ASN A 191 11.94 15.18 12.19
C ASN A 191 10.80 14.30 12.76
N SER A 192 11.15 13.10 13.19
CA SER A 192 10.26 12.08 13.77
C SER A 192 9.57 12.59 15.03
N ALA A 193 10.32 13.20 15.94
CA ALA A 193 9.82 13.75 17.20
C ALA A 193 8.80 14.88 16.99
N LEU A 194 9.04 15.76 16.01
CA LEU A 194 8.18 16.91 15.74
C LEU A 194 7.09 16.64 14.70
N SER A 195 7.13 15.49 14.01
CA SER A 195 6.25 15.17 12.89
C SER A 195 6.14 16.30 11.85
N LYS A 196 7.27 16.98 11.58
CA LYS A 196 7.36 18.13 10.66
C LYS A 196 8.58 17.99 9.74
N TRP A 197 8.50 18.65 8.59
CA TRP A 197 9.67 18.87 7.74
C TRP A 197 10.47 20.00 8.37
N VAL A 198 11.74 19.75 8.62
CA VAL A 198 12.66 20.69 9.27
C VAL A 198 13.82 20.90 8.31
N SER A 199 14.17 22.16 8.05
CA SER A 199 15.39 22.46 7.32
C SER A 199 16.57 21.98 8.14
N VAL A 200 17.58 21.42 7.48
CA VAL A 200 18.87 21.21 8.13
C VAL A 200 19.37 22.56 8.66
N LEU A 201 19.93 22.56 9.87
CA LEU A 201 20.22 23.80 10.61
C LEU A 201 21.30 24.65 9.94
N GLN A 202 22.34 24.01 9.42
CA GLN A 202 23.46 24.66 8.76
C GLN A 202 24.07 23.76 7.69
N SER A 203 24.71 24.37 6.70
CA SER A 203 25.47 23.66 5.69
C SER A 203 26.62 24.48 5.13
N GLY A 204 27.64 23.79 4.62
CA GLY A 204 28.78 24.38 3.91
C GLY A 204 29.96 23.44 3.88
N HIS A 205 31.10 23.90 3.37
CA HIS A 205 32.31 23.10 3.19
C HIS A 205 32.87 22.54 4.50
N ALA A 206 32.57 23.16 5.63
CA ALA A 206 33.01 22.72 6.96
C ALA A 206 31.94 21.94 7.75
N VAL A 207 30.80 21.57 7.14
CA VAL A 207 29.74 20.80 7.82
C VAL A 207 29.40 19.55 7.00
N ALA A 208 29.64 18.39 7.59
CA ALA A 208 29.11 17.12 7.09
C ALA A 208 27.71 16.88 7.65
N ILE A 209 26.73 16.75 6.75
CA ILE A 209 25.37 16.34 7.11
C ILE A 209 25.31 14.81 7.03
N VAL A 210 25.16 14.15 8.18
CA VAL A 210 25.11 12.69 8.28
C VAL A 210 23.67 12.25 8.40
N MET A 211 23.28 11.29 7.56
CA MET A 211 21.93 10.73 7.52
C MET A 211 21.96 9.23 7.66
N ILE A 212 21.12 8.67 8.53
CA ILE A 212 20.94 7.23 8.66
C ILE A 212 20.24 6.70 7.42
N GLY A 213 20.88 5.72 6.77
CA GLY A 213 20.31 5.04 5.63
C GLY A 213 19.38 3.89 6.02
N SER A 214 18.57 3.46 5.07
CA SER A 214 17.58 2.40 5.25
C SER A 214 18.19 1.03 5.56
N VAL A 215 19.46 0.79 5.21
CA VAL A 215 20.16 -0.47 5.54
C VAL A 215 20.50 -0.51 7.02
N LEU A 216 21.13 0.55 7.55
CA LEU A 216 21.47 0.61 8.98
C LEU A 216 20.22 0.61 9.83
N SER A 217 19.18 1.35 9.43
CA SER A 217 17.90 1.34 10.11
C SER A 217 17.26 -0.03 10.14
N GLN A 218 17.38 -0.80 9.06
CA GLN A 218 16.88 -2.18 9.03
C GLN A 218 17.66 -3.10 9.98
N ILE A 219 19.00 -3.14 9.88
CA ILE A 219 19.80 -4.08 10.69
C ILE A 219 19.79 -3.72 12.17
N THR A 220 19.51 -2.46 12.52
CA THR A 220 19.35 -2.02 13.91
C THR A 220 17.89 -1.96 14.35
N GLY A 221 16.95 -2.52 13.57
CA GLY A 221 15.53 -2.59 13.95
C GLY A 221 14.90 -1.23 14.28
N GLN A 222 15.30 -0.19 13.54
CA GLN A 222 14.94 1.22 13.74
C GLN A 222 15.46 1.85 15.03
N TYR A 223 16.40 1.21 15.74
CA TYR A 223 17.14 1.87 16.81
C TYR A 223 17.82 3.14 16.28
N PHE A 224 18.35 3.10 15.06
CA PHE A 224 18.62 4.29 14.27
C PHE A 224 17.55 4.43 13.17
N PRO A 225 16.66 5.44 13.19
CA PRO A 225 15.61 5.61 12.19
C PRO A 225 16.17 6.12 10.87
N ALA A 226 15.71 5.57 9.74
CA ALA A 226 16.14 6.03 8.41
C ALA A 226 15.72 7.49 8.18
N CYS A 227 16.67 8.33 7.77
CA CYS A 227 16.41 9.75 7.50
C CYS A 227 15.58 9.92 6.23
N ARG A 228 14.30 10.25 6.41
CA ARG A 228 13.42 10.62 5.31
C ARG A 228 13.61 12.09 4.98
N HIS A 229 14.11 12.40 3.79
CA HIS A 229 14.50 13.76 3.41
C HIS A 229 13.99 14.15 2.01
N ARG A 230 13.94 15.45 1.73
CA ARG A 230 13.53 16.06 0.45
C ARG A 230 14.37 17.31 0.16
N VAL A 231 14.43 17.74 -1.09
CA VAL A 231 15.08 19.00 -1.49
C VAL A 231 14.05 19.94 -2.10
N LEU A 232 13.84 21.07 -1.45
CA LEU A 232 13.03 22.17 -1.96
C LEU A 232 13.75 22.88 -3.10
N GLN A 233 12.99 23.45 -4.02
CA GLN A 233 13.54 24.35 -5.01
C GLN A 233 14.10 25.61 -4.31
N GLN A 234 15.27 26.07 -4.74
CA GLN A 234 15.92 27.28 -4.24
C GLN A 234 16.29 28.21 -5.41
N PRO A 235 16.43 29.52 -5.19
CA PRO A 235 17.02 30.42 -6.18
C PRO A 235 18.50 30.06 -6.40
N GLY A 236 18.97 30.08 -7.65
CA GLY A 236 20.36 29.83 -8.00
C GLY A 236 20.73 28.36 -8.22
N GLU A 237 22.02 28.11 -8.49
CA GLU A 237 22.56 26.76 -8.66
C GLU A 237 22.89 26.14 -7.30
N ARG A 238 22.43 24.91 -7.06
CA ARG A 238 22.75 24.17 -5.84
C ARG A 238 23.58 22.94 -6.19
N MET A 239 24.78 22.84 -5.63
CA MET A 239 25.63 21.67 -5.79
C MET A 239 25.86 20.95 -4.46
N ALA A 240 25.92 19.63 -4.53
CA ALA A 240 26.16 18.78 -3.37
C ALA A 240 26.99 17.56 -3.75
N ALA A 241 27.92 17.20 -2.87
CA ALA A 241 28.60 15.92 -2.88
C ALA A 241 27.91 15.00 -1.87
N THR A 242 27.68 13.74 -2.25
CA THR A 242 27.03 12.75 -1.41
C THR A 242 27.75 11.41 -1.50
N LEU A 243 28.20 10.93 -0.35
CA LEU A 243 28.67 9.55 -0.17
C LEU A 243 27.50 8.71 0.35
N PHE A 244 27.15 7.66 -0.38
CA PHE A 244 26.27 6.60 0.11
C PHE A 244 27.16 5.46 0.57
N LEU A 245 27.39 5.34 1.88
CA LEU A 245 28.21 4.27 2.43
C LEU A 245 27.40 2.97 2.42
N ARG A 246 27.81 2.00 1.60
CA ARG A 246 27.04 0.76 1.38
C ARG A 246 27.81 -0.47 1.84
N PRO A 247 27.12 -1.56 2.18
CA PRO A 247 27.78 -2.85 2.36
C PRO A 247 28.28 -3.43 1.02
N VAL A 248 29.25 -4.35 1.09
CA VAL A 248 29.59 -5.19 -0.07
C VAL A 248 28.39 -6.04 -0.48
N LEU A 249 28.24 -6.35 -1.75
CA LEU A 249 27.05 -7.04 -2.28
C LEU A 249 26.74 -8.36 -1.57
N THR A 250 27.77 -9.09 -1.16
CA THR A 250 27.69 -10.38 -0.44
C THR A 250 27.44 -10.22 1.06
N ALA A 251 27.53 -9.01 1.61
CA ALA A 251 27.35 -8.76 3.04
C ALA A 251 25.93 -9.18 3.47
N ARG A 252 25.87 -9.98 4.53
CA ARG A 252 24.62 -10.46 5.11
C ARG A 252 24.05 -9.39 6.03
N LEU A 253 22.83 -8.93 5.76
CA LEU A 253 22.18 -7.89 6.54
C LEU A 253 21.56 -8.48 7.82
N HIS A 254 22.39 -8.69 8.83
CA HIS A 254 22.00 -9.21 10.14
C HIS A 254 22.14 -8.17 11.24
N VAL A 255 21.44 -8.41 12.36
CA VAL A 255 21.44 -7.51 13.52
C VAL A 255 22.84 -7.48 14.13
N PRO A 256 23.42 -6.28 14.39
CA PRO A 256 24.70 -6.20 15.09
C PRO A 256 24.61 -6.86 16.47
N PRO A 257 25.64 -7.61 16.91
CA PRO A 257 25.65 -8.34 18.19
C PRO A 257 25.84 -7.38 19.38
N SER A 258 24.87 -6.50 19.58
CA SER A 258 24.90 -5.45 20.60
C SER A 258 23.92 -5.76 21.74
N PRO A 259 24.29 -5.53 23.00
CA PRO A 259 23.36 -5.61 24.14
C PRO A 259 22.20 -4.62 24.03
N LEU A 260 22.41 -3.47 23.38
CA LEU A 260 21.36 -2.45 23.16
C LEU A 260 20.33 -2.88 22.11
N LEU A 261 20.64 -3.94 21.35
CA LEU A 261 19.82 -4.48 20.28
C LEU A 261 19.23 -5.86 20.64
N GLN A 262 19.39 -6.36 21.87
CA GLN A 262 18.92 -7.69 22.29
C GLN A 262 17.40 -7.89 22.21
N GLN A 263 16.62 -6.81 22.31
CA GLN A 263 15.16 -6.85 22.14
C GLN A 263 14.74 -6.95 20.66
N ILE A 264 15.70 -6.78 19.72
CA ILE A 264 15.48 -6.98 18.30
C ILE A 264 15.49 -8.48 18.07
N ASN A 265 14.28 -9.04 18.08
CA ASN A 265 14.00 -10.44 17.90
C ASN A 265 14.81 -10.99 16.70
N GLU A 266 15.66 -12.00 16.90
CA GLU A 266 16.57 -12.55 15.88
C GLU A 266 15.85 -12.95 14.58
N LYS A 267 14.53 -13.18 14.62
CA LYS A 267 13.64 -13.41 13.48
C LYS A 267 13.39 -12.20 12.55
N HIS A 268 13.83 -10.98 12.91
CA HIS A 268 13.89 -9.82 11.99
C HIS A 268 15.02 -9.93 10.95
N SER A 269 15.99 -10.83 11.18
CA SER A 269 17.07 -11.12 10.24
C SER A 269 16.57 -12.07 9.14
N SER A 270 15.93 -11.50 8.13
CA SER A 270 16.14 -12.07 6.80
C SER A 270 17.64 -11.92 6.53
N ILE A 271 18.41 -13.01 6.63
CA ILE A 271 19.84 -13.03 6.28
C ILE A 271 19.96 -12.95 4.75
N MET A 272 19.41 -11.89 4.16
CA MET A 272 19.57 -11.56 2.76
C MET A 272 20.87 -10.80 2.58
N THR A 273 21.45 -10.96 1.40
CA THR A 273 22.63 -10.20 1.03
C THR A 273 22.24 -8.77 0.66
N PHE A 274 23.17 -7.83 0.75
CA PHE A 274 22.94 -6.45 0.30
C PHE A 274 22.58 -6.38 -1.20
N GLU A 275 23.06 -7.32 -2.01
CA GLU A 275 22.66 -7.47 -3.41
C GLU A 275 21.16 -7.74 -3.58
N GLN A 276 20.61 -8.68 -2.81
CA GLN A 276 19.18 -9.00 -2.82
C GLN A 276 18.34 -7.80 -2.35
N TRP A 277 18.84 -7.07 -1.35
CA TRP A 277 18.23 -5.82 -0.88
C TRP A 277 18.21 -4.74 -1.96
N SER A 278 19.34 -4.51 -2.62
CA SER A 278 19.49 -3.48 -3.66
C SER A 278 18.60 -3.74 -4.87
N ARG A 279 18.51 -5.00 -5.34
CA ARG A 279 17.59 -5.37 -6.43
C ARG A 279 16.13 -5.08 -6.08
N ARG A 280 15.71 -5.41 -4.86
CA ARG A 280 14.34 -5.13 -4.37
C ARG A 280 14.05 -3.63 -4.34
N VAL A 281 15.02 -2.81 -3.93
CA VAL A 281 14.87 -1.36 -3.86
C VAL A 281 14.85 -0.73 -5.26
N ALA A 282 15.70 -1.18 -6.19
CA ALA A 282 15.75 -0.69 -7.57
C ALA A 282 14.43 -0.93 -8.36
N GLN A 283 13.80 -2.09 -8.18
CA GLN A 283 12.52 -2.43 -8.81
C GLN A 283 11.37 -1.49 -8.38
N ASN A 284 11.39 -1.01 -7.13
CA ASN A 284 10.41 -0.04 -6.63
C ASN A 284 10.59 1.35 -7.27
N TYR A 285 11.80 1.68 -7.75
CA TYR A 285 12.10 2.98 -8.37
C TYR A 285 11.72 3.08 -9.85
N GLN A 286 11.74 1.97 -10.60
CA GLN A 286 11.42 1.95 -12.03
C GLN A 286 9.91 2.04 -12.33
N ASN A 287 9.05 1.62 -11.39
CA ASN A 287 7.59 1.51 -11.59
C ASN A 287 6.79 2.82 -11.41
N GLY A 288 7.45 3.98 -11.24
CA GLY A 288 6.83 5.26 -10.85
C GLY A 288 6.56 6.28 -11.96
N LYS A 289 6.07 5.90 -13.16
CA LYS A 289 5.75 6.86 -14.25
C LYS A 289 4.24 7.22 -14.33
N SER A 290 4.01 8.54 -14.24
CA SER A 290 2.85 9.36 -14.66
C SER A 290 1.60 9.47 -13.75
N HIS A 291 1.39 10.68 -13.20
CA HIS A 291 0.16 11.49 -13.39
C HIS A 291 0.32 12.86 -12.68
N GLN A 292 0.50 13.92 -13.48
CA GLN A 292 0.44 15.31 -13.03
C GLN A 292 -1.03 15.76 -12.90
N LYS A 293 -1.41 16.41 -11.80
CA LYS A 293 -2.66 17.19 -11.70
C LYS A 293 -2.47 18.51 -10.96
N LYS A 294 -3.23 19.50 -11.43
CA LYS A 294 -3.17 20.95 -11.20
C LYS A 294 -3.80 21.37 -9.83
N LYS A 295 -3.01 21.98 -8.92
CA LYS A 295 -3.34 22.86 -7.74
C LYS A 295 -4.33 24.00 -8.09
N ASN A 296 -5.26 24.34 -7.19
CA ASN A 296 -5.69 25.73 -7.03
C ASN A 296 -5.41 26.12 -5.59
N GLN A 297 -4.80 27.30 -5.44
CA GLN A 297 -4.48 27.93 -4.16
C GLN A 297 -5.74 28.55 -3.56
N ARG A 298 -5.91 28.44 -2.24
CA ARG A 298 -6.51 29.48 -1.43
C ARG A 298 -5.92 29.47 -0.02
N THR A 299 -5.73 30.69 0.45
CA THR A 299 -4.93 31.19 1.56
C THR A 299 -5.55 30.91 2.92
N SER A 300 -4.68 30.63 3.87
CA SER A 300 -4.93 30.42 5.30
C SER A 300 -4.86 31.73 6.07
N GLU A 301 -5.73 31.90 7.07
CA GLU A 301 -5.38 32.62 8.30
C GLU A 301 -5.67 31.74 9.53
N PRO A 302 -4.93 31.92 10.63
CA PRO A 302 -4.69 30.88 11.61
C PRO A 302 -5.58 31.03 12.86
N LEU A 303 -6.19 29.94 13.30
CA LEU A 303 -6.68 29.82 14.68
C LEU A 303 -5.74 28.90 15.46
N VAL A 304 -5.27 29.47 16.57
CA VAL A 304 -4.39 28.91 17.59
C VAL A 304 -4.95 27.61 18.16
N VAL A 305 -4.14 26.55 18.22
CA VAL A 305 -4.37 25.41 19.13
C VAL A 305 -3.04 24.94 19.72
N SER A 306 -3.05 24.74 21.04
CA SER A 306 -2.03 24.16 21.91
C SER A 306 -1.82 22.64 21.68
N PRO A 307 -0.80 22.01 22.28
CA PRO A 307 -0.19 20.78 21.76
C PRO A 307 -0.64 19.50 22.46
N GLU A 308 -1.23 18.55 21.72
CA GLU A 308 -1.28 17.12 22.06
C GLU A 308 -1.29 16.33 20.73
N THR A 309 -0.32 15.44 20.47
CA THR A 309 -0.52 14.36 19.50
C THR A 309 -1.49 13.36 20.12
N ASP A 310 -2.75 13.65 19.94
CA ASP A 310 -3.86 12.94 20.50
C ASP A 310 -4.16 11.66 19.73
N LEU A 311 -4.28 10.56 20.47
CA LEU A 311 -4.96 9.34 20.00
C LEU A 311 -6.42 9.62 19.56
N ARG A 312 -6.98 10.81 19.79
CA ARG A 312 -8.35 11.24 19.44
C ARG A 312 -8.70 11.29 17.94
N HIS A 313 -7.79 10.94 17.02
CA HIS A 313 -8.10 10.96 15.56
C HIS A 313 -8.65 9.65 14.99
N TYR A 314 -8.65 8.56 15.76
CA TYR A 314 -9.20 7.26 15.35
C TYR A 314 -10.48 6.88 16.08
N HIS A 315 -10.93 7.69 17.04
CA HIS A 315 -12.06 7.36 17.89
C HIS A 315 -12.93 8.59 18.06
N ASP A 316 -14.24 8.40 18.04
CA ASP A 316 -15.19 9.38 18.57
C ASP A 316 -15.98 8.74 19.72
N GLU A 317 -17.00 9.44 20.22
CA GLU A 317 -17.82 8.96 21.34
C GLU A 317 -18.58 7.64 21.06
N HIS A 318 -18.62 7.20 19.80
CA HIS A 318 -19.42 6.06 19.35
C HIS A 318 -18.61 5.01 18.57
N THR A 319 -17.40 5.32 18.10
CA THR A 319 -16.61 4.44 17.26
C THR A 319 -15.16 4.46 17.71
N ASN A 320 -14.58 3.28 17.89
CA ASN A 320 -13.18 3.06 18.22
C ASN A 320 -12.49 2.34 17.05
N LEU A 321 -11.48 2.96 16.43
CA LEU A 321 -10.68 2.34 15.37
C LEU A 321 -9.27 1.99 15.86
N ALA A 322 -8.78 0.78 15.54
CA ALA A 322 -7.41 0.38 15.86
C ALA A 322 -6.68 -0.19 14.64
N LEU A 323 -5.38 0.10 14.54
CA LEU A 323 -4.50 -0.49 13.54
C LEU A 323 -3.68 -1.60 14.18
N LEU A 324 -3.99 -2.85 13.82
CA LEU A 324 -3.40 -4.04 14.43
C LEU A 324 -2.25 -4.56 13.58
N SER A 325 -1.09 -4.72 14.19
CA SER A 325 0.12 -5.23 13.56
C SER A 325 0.26 -6.74 13.79
N CYS A 326 0.81 -7.45 12.81
CA CYS A 326 1.20 -8.86 12.92
C CYS A 326 2.72 -8.98 13.06
N TYR A 327 3.19 -10.03 13.73
CA TYR A 327 4.59 -10.44 13.70
C TYR A 327 4.72 -11.85 13.09
N PRO A 328 5.48 -12.04 11.99
CA PRO A 328 6.24 -11.03 11.25
C PRO A 328 5.31 -10.00 10.54
N PRO A 329 5.83 -8.81 10.17
CA PRO A 329 5.04 -7.77 9.51
C PRO A 329 4.44 -8.24 8.18
N LEU A 330 3.20 -7.83 7.90
CA LEU A 330 2.46 -8.17 6.68
C LEU A 330 2.98 -7.35 5.49
N ARG A 331 4.10 -7.75 4.89
CA ARG A 331 4.74 -7.01 3.79
C ARG A 331 4.13 -7.32 2.43
N GLY A 332 4.13 -6.32 1.55
CA GLY A 332 3.74 -6.46 0.15
C GLY A 332 2.37 -5.88 -0.17
N ALA A 333 1.94 -6.05 -1.42
CA ALA A 333 0.71 -5.50 -1.97
C ALA A 333 -0.29 -6.61 -2.32
N GLU A 334 -1.58 -6.26 -2.27
CA GLU A 334 -2.72 -7.10 -2.66
C GLU A 334 -2.79 -8.42 -1.89
N LYS A 335 -2.40 -8.34 -0.61
CA LYS A 335 -2.16 -9.50 0.25
C LYS A 335 -3.42 -10.30 0.52
N TYR A 336 -4.46 -9.62 1.00
CA TYR A 336 -5.71 -10.21 1.48
C TYR A 336 -6.90 -9.36 1.03
N LEU A 337 -7.93 -10.00 0.48
CA LEU A 337 -9.15 -9.34 -0.03
C LEU A 337 -10.43 -9.78 0.71
N GLY A 338 -10.30 -10.76 1.59
CA GLY A 338 -11.41 -11.38 2.29
C GLY A 338 -10.94 -12.32 3.39
N GLY A 339 -11.87 -12.70 4.24
CA GLY A 339 -11.67 -13.60 5.38
C GLY A 339 -13.00 -14.22 5.77
N GLU A 340 -12.97 -15.09 6.78
CA GLU A 340 -14.15 -15.72 7.34
C GLU A 340 -13.99 -15.90 8.85
N SER A 341 -15.09 -15.81 9.59
CA SER A 341 -15.09 -16.13 11.01
C SER A 341 -15.10 -17.65 11.19
N GLY A 342 -14.17 -18.18 11.98
CA GLY A 342 -14.17 -19.55 12.47
C GLY A 342 -15.20 -19.76 13.58
N GLN A 343 -15.74 -20.98 13.69
CA GLN A 343 -16.60 -21.35 14.82
C GLN A 343 -15.87 -21.34 16.18
N ASN A 344 -14.54 -21.36 16.15
CA ASN A 344 -13.68 -21.18 17.33
C ASN A 344 -13.54 -19.71 17.76
N GLY A 345 -14.26 -18.77 17.12
CA GLY A 345 -14.23 -17.34 17.43
C GLY A 345 -13.06 -16.56 16.81
N LYS A 346 -12.11 -17.24 16.13
CA LYS A 346 -11.00 -16.60 15.40
C LYS A 346 -11.41 -16.22 13.98
N ILE A 347 -10.69 -15.32 13.35
CA ILE A 347 -10.88 -14.91 11.94
C ILE A 347 -9.74 -15.47 11.10
N TYR A 348 -10.09 -16.10 9.97
CA TYR A 348 -9.15 -16.67 9.02
C TYR A 348 -9.16 -15.83 7.74
N VAL A 349 -8.04 -15.17 7.47
CA VAL A 349 -7.88 -14.22 6.37
C VAL A 349 -7.25 -14.89 5.16
N ILE A 350 -7.90 -14.77 4.01
CA ILE A 350 -7.63 -15.59 2.82
C ILE A 350 -6.49 -15.02 1.98
N PRO A 351 -5.40 -15.78 1.75
CA PRO A 351 -4.21 -15.29 1.05
C PRO A 351 -4.42 -15.15 -0.46
N GLY A 352 -4.54 -13.90 -0.92
CA GLY A 352 -4.51 -13.52 -2.34
C GLY A 352 -3.08 -13.54 -2.87
N HIS A 353 -2.31 -12.47 -2.59
CA HIS A 353 -0.85 -12.42 -2.81
C HIS A 353 -0.03 -12.89 -1.63
N ALA A 354 -0.58 -12.81 -0.42
CA ALA A 354 0.12 -13.31 0.75
C ALA A 354 0.46 -14.80 0.57
N THR A 355 1.56 -15.24 1.16
CA THR A 355 1.97 -16.65 1.09
C THR A 355 1.22 -17.51 2.09
N GLN A 356 0.68 -16.94 3.16
CA GLN A 356 0.04 -17.70 4.24
C GLN A 356 -1.29 -17.10 4.66
N VAL A 357 -2.15 -17.94 5.23
CA VAL A 357 -3.35 -17.51 5.95
C VAL A 357 -2.93 -16.67 7.15
N LEU A 358 -3.57 -15.52 7.33
CA LEU A 358 -3.46 -14.74 8.57
C LEU A 358 -4.62 -15.15 9.47
N CYS A 359 -4.31 -15.60 10.68
CA CYS A 359 -5.28 -15.87 11.74
C CYS A 359 -5.31 -14.69 12.70
N ILE A 360 -6.51 -14.20 13.03
CA ILE A 360 -6.72 -13.14 14.00
C ILE A 360 -7.55 -13.72 15.14
N ASP A 361 -7.06 -13.63 16.37
CA ASP A 361 -7.80 -14.01 17.57
C ASP A 361 -8.38 -12.75 18.24
N PRO A 362 -9.67 -12.44 18.03
CA PRO A 362 -10.32 -11.29 18.64
C PRO A 362 -10.80 -11.55 20.08
N THR A 363 -10.65 -12.76 20.61
CA THR A 363 -11.17 -13.15 21.94
C THR A 363 -10.29 -12.64 23.08
N VAL A 364 -9.09 -12.14 22.74
CA VAL A 364 -8.13 -11.53 23.65
C VAL A 364 -7.92 -10.05 23.31
N GLU A 365 -7.51 -9.25 24.28
CA GLU A 365 -7.23 -7.82 24.09
C GLU A 365 -5.79 -7.50 24.54
N PRO A 366 -4.92 -6.97 23.64
CA PRO A 366 -5.18 -6.72 22.22
C PRO A 366 -5.33 -8.01 21.41
N PRO A 367 -6.08 -8.01 20.29
CA PRO A 367 -6.19 -9.18 19.41
C PRO A 367 -4.82 -9.67 18.93
N ILE A 368 -4.65 -11.00 18.87
CA ILE A 368 -3.41 -11.63 18.42
C ILE A 368 -3.51 -11.93 16.92
N LEU A 369 -2.47 -11.59 16.16
CA LEU A 369 -2.37 -11.83 14.72
C LEU A 369 -1.20 -12.77 14.44
N THR A 370 -1.47 -13.90 13.77
CA THR A 370 -0.48 -14.96 13.52
C THR A 370 -0.59 -15.47 12.08
N LEU A 371 0.53 -15.63 11.39
CA LEU A 371 0.59 -16.36 10.12
C LEU A 371 0.60 -17.86 10.40
N ILE A 372 -0.32 -18.61 9.78
CA ILE A 372 -0.50 -20.04 10.04
C ILE A 372 -0.53 -20.86 8.74
N GLY A 373 -0.25 -22.14 8.86
CA GLY A 373 -0.29 -23.10 7.75
C GLY A 373 0.91 -23.01 6.79
N PRO A 374 0.87 -23.77 5.69
CA PRO A 374 1.95 -23.80 4.70
C PRO A 374 2.00 -22.51 3.86
N GLU A 375 3.14 -22.27 3.21
CA GLU A 375 3.29 -21.19 2.25
C GLU A 375 2.79 -21.58 0.85
N PHE A 376 1.92 -20.76 0.27
CA PHE A 376 1.34 -20.91 -1.05
C PHE A 376 1.88 -19.83 -2.00
N GLN A 377 2.59 -20.27 -3.04
CA GLN A 377 3.17 -19.39 -4.05
C GLN A 377 2.13 -18.90 -5.06
N GLY A 378 2.35 -17.72 -5.61
CA GLY A 378 1.52 -17.14 -6.66
C GLY A 378 0.64 -15.99 -6.20
N LYS A 379 -0.03 -15.38 -7.19
CA LYS A 379 -0.80 -14.15 -7.08
C LYS A 379 -2.30 -14.46 -7.19
N TYR A 380 -3.13 -13.61 -6.58
CA TYR A 380 -4.59 -13.71 -6.48
C TYR A 380 -5.13 -15.13 -6.37
N LYS A 381 -4.53 -15.97 -5.51
CA LYS A 381 -4.85 -17.40 -5.44
C LYS A 381 -6.32 -17.61 -5.10
N TRP A 382 -6.72 -17.08 -3.95
CA TRP A 382 -8.08 -17.07 -3.42
C TRP A 382 -8.41 -15.66 -2.92
N LEU A 383 -9.65 -15.20 -3.11
CA LEU A 383 -10.02 -13.82 -2.74
C LEU A 383 -11.04 -13.73 -1.60
N ARG A 384 -11.87 -14.77 -1.46
CA ARG A 384 -13.03 -14.81 -0.58
C ARG A 384 -13.18 -16.22 -0.03
N SER A 385 -14.04 -16.39 0.94
CA SER A 385 -14.32 -17.68 1.57
C SER A 385 -15.78 -17.80 1.95
N VAL A 386 -16.17 -19.02 2.29
CA VAL A 386 -17.41 -19.35 2.99
C VAL A 386 -17.12 -20.32 4.12
N GLN A 387 -17.91 -20.28 5.19
CA GLN A 387 -17.90 -21.29 6.25
C GLN A 387 -19.11 -22.23 6.12
N PHE A 388 -18.85 -23.53 6.21
CA PHE A 388 -19.89 -24.56 6.29
C PHE A 388 -20.36 -24.78 7.73
N PRO A 389 -21.56 -25.38 7.94
CA PRO A 389 -22.05 -25.74 9.28
C PRO A 389 -21.09 -26.68 10.05
N SER A 390 -20.28 -27.47 9.35
CA SER A 390 -19.22 -28.30 9.96
C SER A 390 -18.06 -27.50 10.58
N GLY A 391 -18.02 -26.18 10.36
CA GLY A 391 -16.94 -25.29 10.80
C GLY A 391 -15.82 -25.13 9.77
N ILE A 392 -15.75 -26.00 8.77
CA ILE A 392 -14.75 -25.91 7.69
C ILE A 392 -14.96 -24.65 6.86
N ILE A 393 -13.86 -23.95 6.60
CA ILE A 393 -13.81 -22.76 5.75
C ILE A 393 -13.19 -23.14 4.41
N ILE A 394 -13.86 -22.75 3.32
CA ILE A 394 -13.37 -22.94 1.96
C ILE A 394 -13.08 -21.59 1.31
N GLY A 395 -11.82 -21.39 0.90
CA GLY A 395 -11.38 -20.25 0.11
C GLY A 395 -11.63 -20.46 -1.39
N ILE A 396 -12.28 -19.49 -2.02
CA ILE A 396 -12.78 -19.55 -3.39
C ILE A 396 -11.65 -19.20 -4.38
N PRO A 397 -11.35 -20.09 -5.36
CA PRO A 397 -10.26 -19.90 -6.31
C PRO A 397 -10.53 -18.73 -7.25
N CYS A 398 -9.50 -17.92 -7.45
CA CYS A 398 -9.48 -16.85 -8.46
C CYS A 398 -8.40 -17.13 -9.51
N HIS A 399 -7.13 -17.19 -9.13
CA HIS A 399 -6.04 -17.62 -10.03
C HIS A 399 -5.61 -19.05 -9.72
N ALA A 400 -5.84 -19.54 -8.50
CA ALA A 400 -5.51 -20.91 -8.12
C ALA A 400 -6.28 -21.95 -8.96
N SER A 401 -5.71 -23.14 -9.05
CA SER A 401 -6.33 -24.34 -9.63
C SER A 401 -6.77 -25.33 -8.54
N SER A 402 -7.06 -24.83 -7.35
CA SER A 402 -7.51 -25.60 -6.19
C SER A 402 -8.35 -24.72 -5.28
N LEU A 403 -9.21 -25.30 -4.45
CA LEU A 403 -9.84 -24.63 -3.31
C LEU A 403 -8.84 -24.57 -2.15
N LEU A 404 -8.90 -23.51 -1.33
CA LEU A 404 -8.22 -23.50 -0.04
C LEU A 404 -9.14 -24.12 1.01
N ARG A 405 -8.64 -25.04 1.83
CA ARG A 405 -9.39 -25.67 2.93
C ARG A 405 -8.73 -25.28 4.24
N ILE A 406 -9.54 -24.77 5.17
CA ILE A 406 -9.11 -24.42 6.52
C ILE A 406 -10.07 -25.11 7.49
N ASP A 407 -9.52 -25.85 8.43
CA ASP A 407 -10.27 -26.43 9.54
C ASP A 407 -9.94 -25.64 10.83
N PRO A 408 -10.85 -24.77 11.31
CA PRO A 408 -10.62 -24.00 12.53
C PRO A 408 -10.49 -24.84 13.80
N HIS A 409 -11.00 -26.07 13.84
CA HIS A 409 -10.91 -26.93 15.02
C HIS A 409 -9.51 -27.49 15.20
N THR A 410 -8.90 -27.94 14.11
CA THR A 410 -7.55 -28.51 14.10
C THR A 410 -6.47 -27.49 13.72
N GLU A 411 -6.88 -26.29 13.29
CA GLU A 411 -6.04 -25.27 12.64
C GLU A 411 -5.27 -25.80 11.41
N SER A 412 -5.73 -26.90 10.81
CA SER A 412 -5.12 -27.47 9.62
C SER A 412 -5.50 -26.67 8.36
N ILE A 413 -4.51 -26.47 7.49
CA ILE A 413 -4.65 -25.72 6.24
C ILE A 413 -4.10 -26.57 5.11
N SER A 414 -4.93 -26.80 4.10
CA SER A 414 -4.60 -27.60 2.92
C SER A 414 -5.32 -27.07 1.68
N THR A 415 -5.17 -27.74 0.54
CA THR A 415 -5.89 -27.43 -0.69
C THR A 415 -6.64 -28.64 -1.19
N LEU A 416 -7.81 -28.41 -1.79
CA LEU A 416 -8.59 -29.44 -2.48
C LEU A 416 -8.51 -29.21 -3.98
N THR A 417 -8.03 -30.21 -4.71
CA THR A 417 -7.92 -30.19 -6.17
C THR A 417 -9.11 -30.89 -6.81
N TRP A 418 -9.27 -30.72 -8.12
CA TRP A 418 -10.28 -31.40 -8.93
C TRP A 418 -9.61 -32.06 -10.14
N ASP A 419 -10.37 -32.87 -10.87
CA ASP A 419 -9.90 -33.43 -12.13
C ASP A 419 -9.77 -32.33 -13.19
N HIS A 420 -8.54 -31.95 -13.50
CA HIS A 420 -8.24 -30.95 -14.53
C HIS A 420 -8.53 -31.43 -15.96
N SER A 421 -8.92 -32.69 -16.15
CA SER A 421 -9.36 -33.24 -17.44
C SER A 421 -10.87 -33.14 -17.66
N ASP A 422 -11.65 -32.71 -16.66
CA ASP A 422 -13.09 -32.44 -16.82
C ASP A 422 -13.29 -31.41 -17.96
N PRO A 423 -14.08 -31.71 -19.01
CA PRO A 423 -14.33 -30.80 -20.12
C PRO A 423 -14.91 -29.44 -19.74
N LEU A 424 -15.56 -29.33 -18.57
CA LEU A 424 -16.10 -28.10 -18.03
C LEU A 424 -15.15 -27.40 -17.05
N ALA A 425 -14.06 -28.04 -16.63
CA ALA A 425 -13.03 -27.38 -15.84
C ALA A 425 -12.32 -26.32 -16.69
N PRO A 426 -12.02 -25.13 -16.14
CA PRO A 426 -11.23 -24.14 -16.85
C PRO A 426 -9.77 -24.57 -16.95
N ASP A 427 -9.06 -24.04 -17.96
CA ASP A 427 -7.60 -24.10 -18.04
C ASP A 427 -6.99 -23.73 -16.66
N PRO A 428 -6.11 -24.58 -16.09
CA PRO A 428 -5.43 -24.30 -14.82
C PRO A 428 -4.73 -22.93 -14.79
N ASN A 429 -4.24 -22.44 -15.92
CA ASN A 429 -3.57 -21.14 -16.06
C ASN A 429 -4.53 -19.97 -16.27
N LEU A 430 -5.84 -20.23 -16.40
CA LEU A 430 -6.84 -19.18 -16.50
C LEU A 430 -6.84 -18.35 -15.20
N GLN A 431 -6.61 -17.05 -15.35
CA GLN A 431 -6.69 -16.09 -14.26
C GLN A 431 -8.11 -15.54 -14.13
N TRP A 432 -8.50 -15.14 -12.91
CA TRP A 432 -9.84 -14.62 -12.60
C TRP A 432 -10.96 -15.61 -12.94
N LYS A 433 -10.80 -16.88 -12.55
CA LYS A 433 -11.74 -17.96 -12.85
C LYS A 433 -13.12 -17.68 -12.24
N TRP A 434 -13.20 -17.63 -10.91
CA TRP A 434 -14.43 -17.35 -10.18
C TRP A 434 -14.24 -16.14 -9.26
N HIS A 435 -15.35 -15.47 -8.92
CA HIS A 435 -15.34 -14.29 -8.07
C HIS A 435 -16.49 -14.34 -7.06
N GLY A 436 -16.21 -14.95 -5.90
CA GLY A 436 -17.20 -15.21 -4.86
C GLY A 436 -18.05 -16.45 -5.13
N GLY A 437 -18.94 -16.75 -4.20
CA GLY A 437 -19.76 -17.95 -4.22
C GLY A 437 -20.73 -17.95 -3.06
N GLN A 438 -21.67 -18.89 -3.08
CA GLN A 438 -22.75 -18.98 -2.11
C GLN A 438 -23.00 -20.45 -1.76
N ILE A 439 -23.20 -20.73 -0.47
CA ILE A 439 -23.68 -22.04 -0.02
C ILE A 439 -25.19 -22.10 -0.27
N SER A 440 -25.61 -23.16 -0.93
CA SER A 440 -27.01 -23.49 -1.21
C SER A 440 -27.68 -24.03 0.06
N PRO A 441 -28.85 -23.47 0.46
CA PRO A 441 -29.62 -24.05 1.56
C PRO A 441 -30.36 -25.33 1.18
N ILE A 442 -30.37 -25.71 -0.10
CA ILE A 442 -31.12 -26.87 -0.62
C ILE A 442 -30.29 -28.14 -0.50
N ASP A 443 -29.04 -28.11 -0.97
CA ASP A 443 -28.15 -29.27 -1.02
C ASP A 443 -26.87 -29.08 -0.19
N GLY A 444 -26.72 -27.94 0.51
CA GLY A 444 -25.58 -27.65 1.36
C GLY A 444 -24.26 -27.44 0.60
N CYS A 445 -24.27 -27.44 -0.74
CA CYS A 445 -23.06 -27.31 -1.55
C CYS A 445 -22.68 -25.83 -1.77
N LEU A 446 -21.39 -25.57 -2.01
CA LEU A 446 -20.89 -24.26 -2.43
C LEU A 446 -20.93 -24.15 -3.95
N TYR A 447 -21.46 -23.04 -4.45
CA TYR A 447 -21.45 -22.67 -5.87
C TYR A 447 -20.65 -21.40 -6.09
N CYS A 448 -19.56 -21.49 -6.84
CA CYS A 448 -18.63 -20.40 -7.14
C CYS A 448 -18.97 -19.74 -8.48
N ILE A 449 -19.04 -18.41 -8.48
CA ILE A 449 -19.59 -17.64 -9.59
C ILE A 449 -18.55 -17.37 -10.67
N PRO A 450 -18.79 -17.75 -11.94
CA PRO A 450 -17.82 -17.59 -13.01
C PRO A 450 -17.58 -16.12 -13.33
N GLN A 451 -16.31 -15.71 -13.31
CA GLN A 451 -15.90 -14.38 -13.75
C GLN A 451 -15.34 -14.47 -15.17
N ARG A 452 -14.28 -15.27 -15.33
CA ARG A 452 -13.69 -15.64 -16.63
C ARG A 452 -13.82 -17.13 -16.92
N ALA A 453 -13.96 -17.98 -15.91
CA ALA A 453 -14.34 -19.38 -16.11
C ALA A 453 -15.66 -19.45 -16.89
N GLU A 454 -15.84 -20.49 -17.69
CA GLU A 454 -17.03 -20.67 -18.53
C GLU A 454 -18.10 -21.54 -17.87
N SER A 455 -17.84 -22.05 -16.67
CA SER A 455 -18.72 -22.91 -15.89
C SER A 455 -18.76 -22.45 -14.43
N VAL A 456 -19.85 -22.79 -13.73
CA VAL A 456 -19.94 -22.64 -12.29
C VAL A 456 -19.17 -23.79 -11.65
N LEU A 457 -18.35 -23.51 -10.64
CA LEU A 457 -17.73 -24.55 -9.82
C LEU A 457 -18.67 -24.91 -8.67
N LYS A 458 -18.97 -26.19 -8.50
CA LYS A 458 -19.70 -26.75 -7.36
C LYS A 458 -18.74 -27.53 -6.47
N PHE A 459 -18.82 -27.30 -5.17
CA PHE A 459 -18.12 -28.08 -4.15
C PHE A 459 -19.12 -28.69 -3.17
N ASP A 460 -19.06 -30.00 -3.03
CA ASP A 460 -19.84 -30.76 -2.06
C ASP A 460 -19.01 -30.98 -0.78
N PRO A 461 -19.40 -30.40 0.37
CA PRO A 461 -18.64 -30.53 1.61
C PRO A 461 -18.73 -31.91 2.25
N VAL A 462 -19.68 -32.77 1.86
CA VAL A 462 -19.85 -34.12 2.42
C VAL A 462 -18.92 -35.09 1.72
N THR A 463 -18.86 -35.04 0.39
CA THR A 463 -17.99 -35.93 -0.41
C THR A 463 -16.59 -35.33 -0.65
N GLU A 464 -16.40 -34.07 -0.30
CA GLU A 464 -15.23 -33.23 -0.63
C GLU A 464 -14.92 -33.20 -2.15
N GLN A 465 -15.92 -33.46 -3.00
CA GLN A 465 -15.76 -33.45 -4.45
C GLN A 465 -16.05 -32.09 -5.06
N VAL A 466 -15.32 -31.79 -6.13
CA VAL A 466 -15.52 -30.62 -6.97
C VAL A 466 -16.07 -31.08 -8.32
N SER A 467 -17.12 -30.40 -8.78
CA SER A 467 -17.73 -30.61 -10.10
C SER A 467 -18.06 -29.27 -10.74
N PHE A 468 -18.51 -29.29 -11.99
CA PHE A 468 -18.85 -28.09 -12.74
C PHE A 468 -20.26 -28.18 -13.32
N LEU A 469 -20.96 -27.04 -13.37
CA LEU A 469 -22.29 -26.97 -13.96
C LEU A 469 -22.50 -25.72 -14.81
N GLY A 470 -23.39 -25.86 -15.79
CA GLY A 470 -23.71 -24.83 -16.75
C GLY A 470 -22.55 -24.46 -17.67
N GLY A 471 -22.90 -23.68 -18.70
CA GLY A 471 -21.97 -23.17 -19.69
C GLY A 471 -21.94 -23.98 -21.00
N PRO A 472 -20.98 -23.67 -21.89
CA PRO A 472 -19.94 -22.64 -21.72
C PRO A 472 -20.53 -21.22 -21.70
N PHE A 473 -20.10 -20.42 -20.73
CA PHE A 473 -20.42 -19.00 -20.59
C PHE A 473 -19.22 -18.14 -21.03
N PRO A 474 -19.07 -17.81 -22.33
CA PRO A 474 -17.90 -17.12 -22.83
C PRO A 474 -17.81 -15.67 -22.33
N GLY A 475 -16.59 -15.14 -22.28
CA GLY A 475 -16.32 -13.74 -21.95
C GLY A 475 -15.65 -13.52 -20.59
N ARG A 476 -15.35 -12.26 -20.30
CA ARG A 476 -14.55 -11.81 -19.14
C ARG A 476 -15.37 -10.88 -18.26
N ASN A 477 -15.07 -10.83 -16.96
CA ASN A 477 -15.75 -9.93 -16.02
C ASN A 477 -17.27 -10.11 -16.04
N LYS A 478 -17.75 -11.36 -16.19
CA LYS A 478 -19.16 -11.65 -16.48
C LYS A 478 -20.08 -11.26 -15.32
N TRP A 479 -19.84 -11.84 -14.16
CA TRP A 479 -20.60 -11.65 -12.94
C TRP A 479 -19.69 -11.36 -11.75
N TYR A 480 -20.26 -10.81 -10.68
CA TYR A 480 -19.52 -10.38 -9.49
C TYR A 480 -20.22 -10.87 -8.21
N GLY A 481 -19.81 -12.01 -7.67
CA GLY A 481 -20.40 -12.61 -6.47
C GLY A 481 -21.70 -13.37 -6.72
N GLY A 482 -22.03 -14.27 -5.79
CA GLY A 482 -23.29 -15.02 -5.75
C GLY A 482 -24.17 -14.53 -4.62
N LEU A 483 -25.47 -14.41 -4.87
CA LEU A 483 -26.45 -13.86 -3.92
C LEU A 483 -27.60 -14.85 -3.78
N LEU A 484 -27.96 -15.19 -2.54
CA LEU A 484 -29.03 -16.12 -2.27
C LEU A 484 -30.41 -15.50 -2.56
N GLY A 485 -31.16 -16.12 -3.46
CA GLY A 485 -32.59 -15.89 -3.62
C GLY A 485 -33.33 -16.49 -2.43
N ARG A 486 -33.64 -15.67 -1.41
CA ARG A 486 -34.27 -16.17 -0.17
C ARG A 486 -35.63 -16.84 -0.39
N ASN A 487 -36.32 -16.52 -1.49
CA ASN A 487 -37.67 -17.00 -1.77
C ASN A 487 -37.70 -18.34 -2.53
N ASP A 488 -36.63 -18.69 -3.24
CA ASP A 488 -36.55 -19.90 -4.07
C ASP A 488 -35.34 -20.80 -3.75
N GLY A 489 -34.40 -20.34 -2.92
CA GLY A 489 -33.17 -21.06 -2.59
C GLY A 489 -32.13 -21.09 -3.70
N ALA A 490 -32.40 -20.43 -4.84
CA ALA A 490 -31.49 -20.35 -5.97
C ALA A 490 -30.39 -19.30 -5.74
N ILE A 491 -29.32 -19.37 -6.52
CA ILE A 491 -28.18 -18.46 -6.42
C ILE A 491 -28.15 -17.56 -7.65
N TYR A 492 -28.12 -16.25 -7.42
CA TYR A 492 -28.17 -15.23 -8.46
C TYR A 492 -26.83 -14.51 -8.54
N ALA A 493 -26.28 -14.42 -9.75
CA ALA A 493 -25.08 -13.65 -10.02
C ALA A 493 -25.40 -12.40 -10.84
N ILE A 494 -25.12 -11.24 -10.26
CA ILE A 494 -25.38 -9.95 -10.90
C ILE A 494 -24.32 -9.69 -11.97
N HIS A 495 -24.78 -9.29 -13.15
CA HIS A 495 -23.94 -9.19 -14.34
C HIS A 495 -23.20 -7.85 -14.39
N GLN A 496 -21.88 -7.95 -14.54
CA GLN A 496 -20.99 -6.80 -14.68
C GLN A 496 -20.76 -6.49 -16.16
N CYS A 497 -20.23 -7.45 -16.92
CA CYS A 497 -20.06 -7.35 -18.38
C CYS A 497 -20.90 -8.35 -19.18
N HIS A 498 -21.52 -9.35 -18.55
CA HIS A 498 -22.46 -10.22 -19.29
C HIS A 498 -23.76 -9.45 -19.63
N SER A 499 -24.57 -9.98 -20.55
CA SER A 499 -25.87 -9.42 -20.96
C SER A 499 -27.04 -9.85 -20.06
N SER A 500 -26.82 -10.79 -19.16
CA SER A 500 -27.90 -11.45 -18.40
C SER A 500 -27.43 -11.79 -17.00
N VAL A 501 -28.36 -11.75 -16.03
CA VAL A 501 -28.16 -12.32 -14.69
C VAL A 501 -28.12 -13.85 -14.81
N LEU A 502 -27.16 -14.49 -14.14
CA LEU A 502 -27.10 -15.94 -14.05
C LEU A 502 -27.91 -16.39 -12.82
N LYS A 503 -28.84 -17.31 -13.02
CA LYS A 503 -29.53 -18.06 -11.97
C LYS A 503 -28.99 -19.49 -11.96
N ILE A 504 -28.58 -19.95 -10.79
CA ILE A 504 -28.17 -21.33 -10.52
C ILE A 504 -29.23 -21.93 -9.62
N ASP A 505 -29.83 -23.05 -10.03
CA ASP A 505 -30.86 -23.75 -9.28
C ASP A 505 -30.28 -25.06 -8.70
N PRO A 506 -29.97 -25.11 -7.39
CA PRO A 506 -29.42 -26.31 -6.79
C PRO A 506 -30.41 -27.48 -6.71
N SER A 507 -31.72 -27.25 -6.84
CA SER A 507 -32.71 -28.32 -6.72
C SER A 507 -32.69 -29.30 -7.91
N ASP A 508 -32.40 -28.79 -9.11
CA ASP A 508 -32.30 -29.56 -10.35
C ASP A 508 -30.90 -29.53 -10.99
N GLN A 509 -29.95 -28.85 -10.35
CA GLN A 509 -28.56 -28.69 -10.79
C GLN A 509 -28.42 -27.97 -12.15
N THR A 510 -29.31 -27.01 -12.43
CA THR A 510 -29.29 -26.25 -13.69
C THR A 510 -28.80 -24.82 -13.53
N CYS A 511 -28.37 -24.24 -14.65
CA CYS A 511 -28.03 -22.83 -14.80
C CYS A 511 -28.89 -22.21 -15.90
N SER A 512 -29.43 -21.01 -15.66
CA SER A 512 -30.21 -20.25 -16.63
C SER A 512 -29.83 -18.77 -16.65
N LEU A 513 -29.98 -18.14 -17.81
CA LEU A 513 -29.63 -16.73 -18.03
C LEU A 513 -30.91 -15.91 -18.18
N HIS A 514 -31.00 -14.79 -17.46
CA HIS A 514 -32.20 -13.97 -17.38
C HIS A 514 -31.91 -12.49 -17.67
N GLY A 515 -32.80 -11.88 -18.47
CA GLY A 515 -32.66 -10.51 -18.95
C GLY A 515 -31.83 -10.39 -20.24
N ASP A 516 -31.93 -9.22 -20.87
CA ASP A 516 -31.26 -8.87 -22.12
C ASP A 516 -30.72 -7.44 -22.02
N PHE A 517 -29.48 -7.33 -21.55
CA PHE A 517 -28.77 -6.08 -21.33
C PHE A 517 -27.56 -5.98 -22.28
N PRO A 518 -27.07 -4.77 -22.57
CA PRO A 518 -25.86 -4.61 -23.36
C PRO A 518 -24.65 -5.30 -22.74
N THR A 519 -23.90 -6.06 -23.53
CA THR A 519 -22.63 -6.67 -23.13
C THR A 519 -21.57 -5.61 -22.83
N GLY A 520 -20.68 -5.89 -21.88
CA GLY A 520 -19.62 -5.00 -21.42
C GLY A 520 -20.11 -3.97 -20.39
N GLY A 521 -19.35 -2.86 -20.31
CA GLY A 521 -19.76 -1.65 -19.60
C GLY A 521 -19.52 -1.63 -18.09
N TYR A 522 -19.15 -2.74 -17.44
CA TYR A 522 -18.94 -2.82 -15.98
C TYR A 522 -20.16 -2.31 -15.18
N LYS A 523 -21.35 -2.72 -15.61
CA LYS A 523 -22.63 -2.11 -15.24
C LYS A 523 -22.87 -2.11 -13.73
N TRP A 524 -22.92 -3.29 -13.12
CA TRP A 524 -23.14 -3.46 -11.68
C TRP A 524 -21.97 -4.20 -11.01
N HIS A 525 -21.69 -3.88 -9.75
CA HIS A 525 -20.60 -4.44 -8.94
C HIS A 525 -21.15 -5.34 -7.84
N GLY A 526 -21.76 -6.46 -8.24
CA GLY A 526 -22.51 -7.34 -7.35
C GLY A 526 -23.84 -6.74 -6.93
N GLY A 527 -24.33 -7.13 -5.75
CA GLY A 527 -25.61 -6.67 -5.24
C GLY A 527 -25.78 -6.92 -3.74
N VAL A 528 -26.92 -6.46 -3.22
CA VAL A 528 -27.32 -6.62 -1.81
C VAL A 528 -28.68 -7.30 -1.78
N VAL A 529 -28.82 -8.34 -0.95
CA VAL A 529 -30.11 -9.01 -0.70
C VAL A 529 -30.85 -8.24 0.39
N ALA A 530 -31.96 -7.60 0.05
CA ALA A 530 -32.79 -6.88 1.00
C ALA A 530 -33.62 -7.84 1.89
N PRO A 531 -34.18 -7.37 3.02
CA PRO A 531 -34.97 -8.20 3.93
C PRO A 531 -36.18 -8.89 3.27
N ASN A 532 -36.79 -8.24 2.27
CA ASN A 532 -37.91 -8.77 1.49
C ASN A 532 -37.49 -9.83 0.45
N GLY A 533 -36.23 -10.24 0.42
CA GLY A 533 -35.69 -11.24 -0.51
C GLY A 533 -35.37 -10.69 -1.91
N VAL A 534 -35.66 -9.41 -2.19
CA VAL A 534 -35.29 -8.76 -3.45
C VAL A 534 -33.79 -8.49 -3.46
N ILE A 535 -33.17 -8.65 -4.62
CA ILE A 535 -31.75 -8.39 -4.83
C ILE A 535 -31.59 -7.05 -5.58
N TYR A 536 -30.81 -6.14 -5.01
CA TYR A 536 -30.51 -4.85 -5.61
C TYR A 536 -29.05 -4.80 -6.08
N GLY A 537 -28.84 -4.67 -7.39
CA GLY A 537 -27.51 -4.59 -8.00
C GLY A 537 -26.87 -3.21 -7.81
N ILE A 538 -25.62 -3.19 -7.36
CA ILE A 538 -24.88 -1.97 -7.02
C ILE A 538 -24.43 -1.28 -8.32
N PRO A 539 -24.94 -0.08 -8.66
CA PRO A 539 -24.64 0.58 -9.94
C PRO A 539 -23.23 1.16 -9.93
N SER A 540 -22.31 0.50 -10.65
CA SER A 540 -20.95 1.00 -10.82
C SER A 540 -20.87 1.94 -12.02
N HIS A 541 -21.19 1.44 -13.20
CA HIS A 541 -21.23 2.25 -14.43
C HIS A 541 -22.65 2.36 -15.00
N ALA A 542 -23.57 1.51 -14.53
CA ALA A 542 -24.99 1.62 -14.87
C ALA A 542 -25.58 2.95 -14.36
N ASP A 543 -26.54 3.48 -15.10
CA ASP A 543 -27.24 4.71 -14.73
C ASP A 543 -28.30 4.50 -13.67
N ARG A 544 -28.70 3.24 -13.42
CA ARG A 544 -29.80 2.90 -12.53
C ARG A 544 -29.49 1.66 -11.70
N VAL A 545 -30.18 1.52 -10.59
CA VAL A 545 -30.10 0.33 -9.72
C VAL A 545 -30.77 -0.83 -10.43
N LEU A 546 -30.14 -2.00 -10.46
CA LEU A 546 -30.79 -3.24 -10.93
C LEU A 546 -31.67 -3.79 -9.81
N LYS A 547 -32.90 -4.17 -10.13
CA LYS A 547 -33.79 -4.91 -9.24
C LYS A 547 -34.02 -6.30 -9.81
N VAL A 548 -33.74 -7.32 -9.00
CA VAL A 548 -34.00 -8.73 -9.31
C VAL A 548 -34.92 -9.27 -8.23
N ILE A 549 -36.10 -9.75 -8.64
CA ILE A 549 -37.02 -10.46 -7.77
C ILE A 549 -36.83 -11.96 -8.02
N PRO A 550 -36.22 -12.70 -7.09
CA PRO A 550 -36.03 -14.15 -7.22
C PRO A 550 -37.36 -14.89 -7.37
N GLY A 551 -37.31 -16.02 -8.09
CA GLY A 551 -38.42 -16.93 -8.30
C GLY A 551 -38.15 -17.90 -9.44
N LEU A 552 -39.11 -18.79 -9.73
CA LEU A 552 -39.01 -19.71 -10.86
C LEU A 552 -38.67 -18.98 -12.17
N GLN A 553 -39.39 -17.89 -12.42
CA GLN A 553 -39.12 -16.91 -13.48
C GLN A 553 -38.78 -15.56 -12.83
N PRO A 554 -37.48 -15.23 -12.67
CA PRO A 554 -37.08 -14.02 -11.97
C PRO A 554 -37.47 -12.77 -12.76
N LYS A 555 -37.99 -11.76 -12.07
CA LYS A 555 -38.30 -10.46 -12.69
C LYS A 555 -37.10 -9.54 -12.56
N ILE A 556 -36.62 -9.01 -13.68
CA ILE A 556 -35.41 -8.19 -13.75
C ILE A 556 -35.71 -6.89 -14.48
N HIS A 557 -35.46 -5.76 -13.82
CA HIS A 557 -35.60 -4.42 -14.39
C HIS A 557 -34.74 -3.43 -13.62
N THR A 558 -34.67 -2.18 -14.07
CA THR A 558 -33.95 -1.12 -13.35
C THR A 558 -34.92 -0.15 -12.69
N ILE A 559 -34.52 0.44 -11.57
CA ILE A 559 -35.33 1.37 -10.78
C ILE A 559 -34.57 2.66 -10.49
N GLY A 560 -35.31 3.69 -10.06
CA GLY A 560 -34.77 5.02 -9.77
C GLY A 560 -34.50 5.86 -11.04
N GLY A 561 -34.13 7.12 -10.82
CA GLY A 561 -33.69 8.04 -11.87
C GLY A 561 -32.25 7.76 -12.36
N VAL A 562 -31.80 8.50 -13.36
CA VAL A 562 -30.41 8.46 -13.83
C VAL A 562 -29.51 8.98 -12.72
N LEU A 563 -28.64 8.12 -12.22
CA LEU A 563 -27.69 8.41 -11.16
C LEU A 563 -26.52 9.22 -11.71
N ARG A 564 -26.08 10.22 -10.94
CA ARG A 564 -24.85 10.97 -11.26
C ARG A 564 -23.61 10.23 -10.76
N SER A 565 -22.50 10.39 -11.48
CA SER A 565 -21.17 10.12 -10.93
C SER A 565 -20.73 11.26 -10.03
N GLY A 566 -19.57 11.13 -9.38
CA GLY A 566 -18.95 12.26 -8.68
C GLY A 566 -18.77 13.46 -9.61
N SER A 567 -18.99 14.66 -9.08
CA SER A 567 -18.88 15.96 -9.80
C SER A 567 -17.52 16.21 -10.47
N HIS A 568 -16.49 15.47 -10.07
CA HIS A 568 -15.16 15.52 -10.67
C HIS A 568 -15.05 14.70 -11.98
N ARG A 569 -16.13 14.07 -12.43
CA ARG A 569 -16.22 13.23 -13.64
C ARG A 569 -17.39 13.63 -14.51
N THR A 570 -17.26 13.32 -15.81
CA THR A 570 -18.28 13.56 -16.83
C THR A 570 -18.63 12.30 -17.64
N ASP A 571 -18.05 11.14 -17.29
CA ASP A 571 -18.21 9.89 -18.04
C ASP A 571 -19.29 8.96 -17.47
N GLY A 572 -19.92 9.33 -16.36
CA GLY A 572 -21.00 8.57 -15.73
C GLY A 572 -20.53 7.26 -15.06
N LYS A 573 -19.24 7.09 -14.76
CA LYS A 573 -18.69 5.81 -14.26
C LYS A 573 -18.31 5.84 -12.78
N TYR A 574 -18.03 4.65 -12.24
CA TYR A 574 -17.51 4.39 -10.88
C TYR A 574 -18.38 4.94 -9.73
N LYS A 575 -19.71 4.93 -9.88
CA LYS A 575 -20.63 5.54 -8.92
C LYS A 575 -20.54 4.86 -7.54
N TYR A 576 -20.84 3.56 -7.48
CA TYR A 576 -20.87 2.76 -6.23
C TYR A 576 -20.18 1.40 -6.40
N LEU A 577 -19.48 0.91 -5.36
CA LEU A 577 -18.72 -0.36 -5.38
C LEU A 577 -18.95 -1.27 -4.16
N GLY A 578 -19.87 -0.91 -3.27
CA GLY A 578 -20.27 -1.75 -2.15
C GLY A 578 -21.66 -1.35 -1.66
N GLY A 579 -22.20 -2.13 -0.73
CA GLY A 579 -23.43 -1.77 -0.05
C GLY A 579 -23.82 -2.76 1.03
N ALA A 580 -24.71 -2.35 1.91
CA ALA A 580 -25.24 -3.18 2.99
C ALA A 580 -26.69 -2.79 3.32
N VAL A 581 -27.34 -3.63 4.13
CA VAL A 581 -28.71 -3.41 4.64
C VAL A 581 -28.63 -2.70 5.99
N GLY A 582 -29.31 -1.58 6.15
CA GLY A 582 -29.42 -0.88 7.43
C GLY A 582 -30.34 -1.59 8.42
N ALA A 583 -30.26 -1.19 9.69
CA ALA A 583 -31.16 -1.66 10.73
C ALA A 583 -32.62 -1.24 10.50
N ASP A 584 -32.84 -0.22 9.67
CA ASP A 584 -34.14 0.22 9.16
C ASP A 584 -34.70 -0.66 8.02
N GLY A 585 -33.97 -1.70 7.61
CA GLY A 585 -34.35 -2.60 6.52
C GLY A 585 -34.14 -2.06 5.12
N LYS A 586 -33.54 -0.85 4.97
CA LYS A 586 -33.23 -0.25 3.67
C LYS A 586 -31.84 -0.65 3.18
N VAL A 587 -31.59 -0.50 1.89
CA VAL A 587 -30.29 -0.81 1.28
C VAL A 587 -29.51 0.47 1.06
N TYR A 588 -28.23 0.47 1.41
CA TYR A 588 -27.33 1.61 1.27
C TYR A 588 -26.12 1.24 0.42
N PHE A 589 -25.86 1.98 -0.66
CA PHE A 589 -24.70 1.77 -1.51
C PHE A 589 -23.58 2.76 -1.19
N PHE A 590 -22.36 2.22 -1.10
CA PHE A 590 -21.17 2.94 -0.72
C PHE A 590 -20.57 3.67 -1.94
N PRO A 591 -20.41 5.00 -1.86
CA PRO A 591 -19.91 5.79 -2.96
C PRO A 591 -18.44 5.47 -3.22
N SER A 592 -18.16 5.03 -4.45
CA SER A 592 -16.79 4.91 -4.94
C SER A 592 -16.30 6.29 -5.38
N ASP A 593 -16.89 6.80 -6.47
CA ASP A 593 -16.63 8.13 -6.99
C ASP A 593 -17.84 9.05 -6.77
N SER A 594 -19.05 8.51 -6.51
CA SER A 594 -20.23 9.33 -6.20
C SER A 594 -19.99 10.24 -4.99
N ASP A 595 -20.65 11.40 -4.98
CA ASP A 595 -20.52 12.42 -3.93
C ASP A 595 -21.49 12.16 -2.76
N PHE A 596 -22.42 11.20 -2.89
CA PHE A 596 -23.43 10.88 -1.88
C PHE A 596 -23.62 9.37 -1.72
N VAL A 597 -24.02 8.94 -0.52
CA VAL A 597 -24.55 7.59 -0.30
C VAL A 597 -25.90 7.46 -1.01
N LEU A 598 -26.15 6.30 -1.65
CA LEU A 598 -27.46 6.01 -2.23
C LEU A 598 -28.26 5.09 -1.29
N GLN A 599 -29.44 5.53 -0.87
CA GLN A 599 -30.43 4.71 -0.19
C GLN A 599 -31.43 4.16 -1.22
N VAL A 600 -31.78 2.89 -1.07
CA VAL A 600 -32.88 2.23 -1.77
C VAL A 600 -33.86 1.72 -0.73
N ASP A 601 -35.12 2.15 -0.84
CA ASP A 601 -36.21 1.68 0.01
C ASP A 601 -36.90 0.47 -0.64
N PRO A 602 -36.78 -0.74 -0.07
CA PRO A 602 -37.33 -1.94 -0.70
C PRO A 602 -38.86 -2.01 -0.69
N SER A 603 -39.53 -1.16 0.09
CA SER A 603 -41.00 -1.13 0.18
C SER A 603 -41.66 -0.31 -0.93
N THR A 604 -40.95 0.69 -1.46
CA THR A 604 -41.46 1.64 -2.45
C THR A 604 -40.64 1.70 -3.74
N ASP A 605 -39.50 1.00 -3.78
CA ASP A 605 -38.48 1.09 -4.83
C ASP A 605 -37.92 2.50 -5.07
N THR A 606 -38.04 3.38 -4.07
CA THR A 606 -37.47 4.73 -4.17
C THR A 606 -35.96 4.68 -3.98
N CYS A 607 -35.22 5.28 -4.91
CA CYS A 607 -33.79 5.51 -4.81
C CYS A 607 -33.55 7.00 -4.53
N ARG A 608 -32.78 7.33 -3.49
CA ARG A 608 -32.42 8.72 -3.19
C ARG A 608 -31.01 8.83 -2.61
N GLU A 609 -30.37 9.95 -2.86
CA GLU A 609 -29.11 10.30 -2.21
C GLU A 609 -29.38 10.77 -0.77
N VAL A 610 -28.52 10.39 0.17
CA VAL A 610 -28.66 10.72 1.60
C VAL A 610 -27.34 11.22 2.19
N GLY A 611 -27.44 12.03 3.25
CA GLY A 611 -26.29 12.58 3.95
C GLY A 611 -25.73 13.86 3.31
N PRO A 612 -24.60 14.36 3.84
CA PRO A 612 -23.92 15.52 3.31
C PRO A 612 -23.22 15.17 1.98
N ASN A 613 -22.79 16.21 1.25
CA ASN A 613 -21.88 16.02 0.14
C ASN A 613 -20.54 15.51 0.68
N LEU A 614 -20.17 14.30 0.32
CA LEU A 614 -18.98 13.64 0.86
C LEU A 614 -17.69 14.32 0.44
N ARG A 615 -17.68 15.19 -0.58
CA ARG A 615 -16.52 16.01 -0.93
C ARG A 615 -16.13 17.00 0.16
N ASP A 616 -17.10 17.39 0.98
CA ASP A 616 -16.90 18.38 2.04
C ASP A 616 -16.25 17.73 3.27
N ILE A 617 -16.37 16.40 3.42
CA ILE A 617 -15.90 15.66 4.59
C ILE A 617 -14.87 14.55 4.29
N GLU A 618 -14.68 14.15 3.03
CA GLU A 618 -13.68 13.17 2.58
C GLU A 618 -12.78 13.77 1.49
N LYS A 619 -11.46 13.70 1.70
CA LYS A 619 -10.46 14.32 0.82
C LYS A 619 -10.22 13.53 -0.47
N SER A 620 -10.43 12.22 -0.44
CA SER A 620 -10.29 11.34 -1.60
C SER A 620 -11.57 11.39 -2.43
N HIS A 621 -11.44 11.40 -3.75
CA HIS A 621 -12.59 11.55 -4.62
C HIS A 621 -12.89 10.29 -5.45
N ASN A 622 -11.94 9.37 -5.58
CA ASN A 622 -12.05 8.21 -6.48
C ASN A 622 -11.84 6.91 -5.70
N ASN A 623 -12.63 5.88 -5.98
CA ASN A 623 -12.62 4.56 -5.34
C ASN A 623 -12.50 4.63 -3.81
N LYS A 624 -13.31 5.50 -3.18
CA LYS A 624 -13.22 5.79 -1.75
C LYS A 624 -13.46 4.55 -0.90
N TRP A 625 -14.65 3.97 -1.02
CA TRP A 625 -15.06 2.79 -0.25
C TRP A 625 -15.49 1.67 -1.18
N GLN A 626 -15.00 0.47 -0.88
CA GLN A 626 -15.39 -0.77 -1.55
C GLN A 626 -15.66 -1.80 -0.46
N ASN A 627 -16.81 -2.46 -0.56
CA ASN A 627 -17.30 -3.36 0.49
C ASN A 627 -17.58 -2.62 1.81
N GLY A 628 -18.11 -3.35 2.79
CA GLY A 628 -18.56 -2.81 4.07
C GLY A 628 -19.75 -3.59 4.59
N PHE A 629 -19.99 -3.49 5.88
CA PHE A 629 -20.94 -4.34 6.58
C PHE A 629 -21.69 -3.54 7.63
N THR A 630 -22.88 -4.04 7.94
CA THR A 630 -23.66 -3.60 9.09
C THR A 630 -23.09 -4.29 10.32
N ALA A 631 -22.55 -3.51 11.25
CA ALA A 631 -22.06 -4.01 12.52
C ALA A 631 -23.23 -4.42 13.43
N SER A 632 -22.92 -5.07 14.55
CA SER A 632 -23.92 -5.59 15.50
C SER A 632 -24.78 -4.50 16.15
N ASP A 633 -24.30 -3.26 16.17
CA ASP A 633 -25.02 -2.06 16.62
C ASP A 633 -26.03 -1.53 15.58
N GLY A 634 -26.06 -2.10 14.37
CA GLY A 634 -26.89 -1.61 13.27
C GLY A 634 -26.25 -0.47 12.46
N THR A 635 -25.06 -0.02 12.83
CA THR A 635 -24.30 0.97 12.06
C THR A 635 -23.65 0.31 10.86
N ILE A 636 -23.74 0.94 9.70
CA ILE A 636 -23.05 0.49 8.50
C ILE A 636 -21.69 1.18 8.40
N TYR A 637 -20.65 0.38 8.16
CA TYR A 637 -19.29 0.88 7.93
C TYR A 637 -18.81 0.52 6.52
N GLY A 638 -18.48 1.53 5.72
CA GLY A 638 -17.83 1.35 4.41
C GLY A 638 -16.31 1.30 4.56
N ILE A 639 -15.69 0.25 4.01
CA ILE A 639 -14.26 -0.03 4.20
C ILE A 639 -13.44 0.86 3.27
N PRO A 640 -12.46 1.63 3.78
CA PRO A 640 -11.67 2.53 2.94
C PRO A 640 -10.71 1.75 2.04
N LEU A 641 -10.95 1.84 0.73
CA LEU A 641 -10.03 1.35 -0.29
C LEU A 641 -9.02 2.46 -0.65
N LYS A 642 -9.48 3.59 -1.19
CA LYS A 642 -8.66 4.81 -1.38
C LYS A 642 -9.19 6.00 -0.57
N GLY A 643 -10.24 5.80 0.22
CA GLY A 643 -10.77 6.79 1.16
C GLY A 643 -9.76 7.07 2.28
N ASN A 644 -9.69 8.32 2.74
CA ASN A 644 -8.84 8.67 3.86
C ASN A 644 -9.50 8.35 5.21
N SER A 645 -10.79 8.04 5.22
CA SER A 645 -11.56 7.76 6.42
C SER A 645 -12.50 6.57 6.19
N VAL A 646 -13.01 5.98 7.26
CA VAL A 646 -14.09 4.99 7.19
C VAL A 646 -15.41 5.72 6.96
N LEU A 647 -16.24 5.24 6.03
CA LEU A 647 -17.61 5.73 5.88
C LEU A 647 -18.47 5.16 7.01
N ARG A 648 -19.25 6.01 7.68
CA ARG A 648 -20.22 5.58 8.69
C ARG A 648 -21.62 6.02 8.30
N ILE A 649 -22.57 5.09 8.34
CA ILE A 649 -23.99 5.38 8.13
C ILE A 649 -24.77 4.81 9.32
N ARG A 650 -25.31 5.67 10.17
CA ARG A 650 -26.23 5.24 11.23
C ARG A 650 -27.65 5.31 10.73
N THR A 651 -28.34 4.19 10.86
CA THR A 651 -29.75 4.03 10.48
C THR A 651 -30.57 3.82 11.74
N ARG A 652 -31.79 4.34 11.78
CA ARG A 652 -32.70 4.14 12.92
C ARG A 652 -34.00 3.54 12.40
N GLY A 653 -34.55 2.58 13.14
CA GLY A 653 -35.79 1.89 12.78
C GLY A 653 -37.06 2.75 12.94
N ASP A 654 -36.94 3.96 13.48
CA ASP A 654 -38.03 4.93 13.65
C ASP A 654 -38.37 5.72 12.38
N GLY A 655 -37.64 5.48 11.28
CA GLY A 655 -37.83 6.20 10.01
C GLY A 655 -37.17 7.57 9.94
N SER A 656 -36.35 7.94 10.93
CA SER A 656 -35.55 9.16 10.88
C SER A 656 -34.52 9.15 9.73
N GLU A 657 -34.04 10.34 9.34
CA GLU A 657 -33.01 10.45 8.30
C GLU A 657 -31.71 9.77 8.74
N PRO A 658 -31.07 8.98 7.86
CA PRO A 658 -29.82 8.32 8.19
C PRO A 658 -28.71 9.35 8.39
N GLU A 659 -27.92 9.18 9.44
CA GLU A 659 -26.76 10.02 9.70
C GLU A 659 -25.56 9.46 8.92
N VAL A 660 -25.07 10.22 7.95
CA VAL A 660 -23.89 9.86 7.16
C VAL A 660 -22.73 10.74 7.60
N SER A 661 -21.64 10.10 8.02
CA SER A 661 -20.41 10.77 8.41
C SER A 661 -19.19 9.95 7.98
N VAL A 662 -17.99 10.48 8.24
CA VAL A 662 -16.75 9.70 8.15
C VAL A 662 -16.06 9.68 9.50
N VAL A 663 -15.33 8.61 9.79
CA VAL A 663 -14.61 8.42 11.05
C VAL A 663 -13.21 7.87 10.80
N GLY A 664 -12.26 8.33 11.60
CA GLY A 664 -10.85 7.95 11.47
C GLY A 664 -10.10 8.68 10.37
N GLY A 665 -8.78 8.53 10.41
CA GLY A 665 -7.88 9.03 9.39
C GLY A 665 -7.27 10.42 9.70
N PRO A 666 -6.63 11.06 8.70
CA PRO A 666 -6.52 10.59 7.32
C PRO A 666 -5.60 9.37 7.22
N PHE A 667 -6.04 8.32 6.52
CA PHE A 667 -5.22 7.16 6.17
C PHE A 667 -4.38 7.46 4.92
N PRO A 668 -3.06 7.68 5.03
CA PRO A 668 -2.24 7.96 3.85
C PRO A 668 -1.98 6.69 3.04
N GLY A 669 -1.93 6.84 1.71
CA GLY A 669 -1.68 5.74 0.77
C GLY A 669 -2.88 5.46 -0.13
N LEU A 670 -2.88 4.32 -0.81
CA LEU A 670 -3.97 3.85 -1.68
C LEU A 670 -4.17 2.34 -1.47
N ASN A 671 -5.38 1.86 -1.76
CA ASN A 671 -5.76 0.45 -1.72
C ASN A 671 -5.51 -0.17 -0.33
N HIS A 672 -6.04 0.48 0.71
CA HIS A 672 -5.67 0.22 2.09
C HIS A 672 -6.10 -1.15 2.58
N TRP A 673 -7.42 -1.35 2.66
CA TRP A 673 -8.07 -2.57 3.10
C TRP A 673 -9.13 -2.99 2.09
N GLU A 674 -9.41 -4.28 2.03
CA GLU A 674 -10.48 -4.82 1.22
C GLU A 674 -11.09 -6.04 1.90
N GLY A 675 -12.42 -6.06 2.03
CA GLY A 675 -13.12 -7.09 2.79
C GLY A 675 -13.08 -6.83 4.30
N GLY A 676 -14.13 -7.26 4.98
CA GLY A 676 -14.32 -7.10 6.40
C GLY A 676 -14.97 -8.34 6.98
N VAL A 677 -14.59 -8.69 8.20
CA VAL A 677 -15.14 -9.84 8.93
C VAL A 677 -15.52 -9.36 10.33
N MET A 678 -16.72 -9.71 10.78
CA MET A 678 -17.13 -9.46 12.16
C MET A 678 -16.42 -10.47 13.07
N GLY A 679 -15.71 -9.97 14.08
CA GLY A 679 -15.12 -10.80 15.13
C GLY A 679 -16.13 -11.17 16.21
N ALA A 680 -15.78 -12.18 17.01
CA ALA A 680 -16.58 -12.60 18.15
C ALA A 680 -16.75 -11.51 19.23
N ASP A 681 -15.87 -10.50 19.23
CA ASP A 681 -15.93 -9.32 20.09
C ASP A 681 -16.89 -8.22 19.56
N GLY A 682 -17.60 -8.49 18.46
CA GLY A 682 -18.52 -7.54 17.83
C GLY A 682 -17.83 -6.43 17.03
N ALA A 683 -16.51 -6.43 16.91
CA ALA A 683 -15.77 -5.48 16.07
C ALA A 683 -15.64 -6.01 14.64
N MET A 684 -15.62 -5.09 13.66
CA MET A 684 -15.27 -5.43 12.28
C MET A 684 -13.76 -5.35 12.09
N PHE A 685 -13.16 -6.38 11.52
CA PHE A 685 -11.76 -6.41 11.12
C PHE A 685 -11.68 -6.29 9.60
N CYS A 686 -10.91 -5.33 9.08
CA CYS A 686 -10.78 -5.07 7.65
C CYS A 686 -9.44 -5.63 7.14
N MET A 687 -9.48 -6.42 6.08
CA MET A 687 -8.32 -7.21 5.67
C MET A 687 -7.27 -6.35 4.97
N PRO A 688 -5.97 -6.49 5.30
CA PRO A 688 -4.92 -5.62 4.80
C PRO A 688 -4.60 -5.93 3.35
N LEU A 689 -5.03 -5.06 2.44
CA LEU A 689 -4.73 -5.18 1.01
C LEU A 689 -3.28 -4.72 0.75
N ASN A 690 -3.05 -3.40 0.76
CA ASN A 690 -1.71 -2.81 0.68
C ASN A 690 -1.21 -2.25 2.02
N ARG A 691 -2.03 -2.24 3.07
CA ARG A 691 -1.59 -1.87 4.43
C ARG A 691 -0.84 -3.03 5.08
N ASP A 692 0.09 -2.71 5.97
CA ASP A 692 0.82 -3.71 6.75
C ASP A 692 0.09 -4.07 8.06
N GLN A 693 -1.07 -3.47 8.29
CA GLN A 693 -1.87 -3.57 9.51
C GLN A 693 -3.33 -3.85 9.18
N VAL A 694 -4.02 -4.65 10.00
CA VAL A 694 -5.48 -4.84 9.96
C VAL A 694 -6.15 -3.62 10.58
N LEU A 695 -7.24 -3.12 10.00
CA LEU A 695 -8.06 -2.08 10.63
C LEU A 695 -9.20 -2.73 11.40
N ARG A 696 -9.27 -2.50 12.71
CA ARG A 696 -10.39 -2.91 13.56
C ARG A 696 -11.32 -1.72 13.77
N ILE A 697 -12.63 -1.95 13.68
CA ILE A 697 -13.70 -0.97 13.87
C ILE A 697 -14.64 -1.51 14.94
N ARG A 698 -14.70 -0.85 16.09
CA ARG A 698 -15.52 -1.25 17.23
C ARG A 698 -16.51 -0.14 17.57
N HIS A 699 -17.77 -0.48 17.82
CA HIS A 699 -18.74 0.47 18.35
C HIS A 699 -18.51 0.69 19.85
N ILE A 700 -18.66 1.94 20.32
CA ILE A 700 -18.69 2.29 21.74
C ILE A 700 -20.16 2.51 22.12
N PRO A 701 -20.76 1.63 22.96
CA PRO A 701 -22.12 1.83 23.44
C PRO A 701 -22.24 3.15 24.21
N SER A 702 -23.29 3.93 23.92
CA SER A 702 -23.71 5.04 24.78
C SER A 702 -24.21 4.45 26.10
N ASN A 703 -23.61 4.85 27.23
CA ASN A 703 -24.09 4.47 28.57
C ASN A 703 -25.46 5.08 28.89
#